data_AF-A0A8B9QPR4-F1
#
_entry.id   AF-A0A8B9QPR4-F1
#
_cell.length_a   1.000
_cell.length_b   1.000
_cell.length_c   1.000
_cell.angle_alpha   90.00
_cell.angle_beta   90.00
_cell.angle_gamma   90.00
#
_symmetry.space_group_name_H-M   'P 1'
#
loop_
_entity.id
_entity.type
_entity.pdbx_description
1 polymer ?
#
loop_
_entity_poly.entity_id
_entity_poly.type
_entity_poly.pdbx_seq_one_letter_code
_entity_poly.pdbx_strand_id
1 'polypeptide(L)'
;MINTEGLWRRCSAEGCFSSNNKLRACLSADKSVIQIGFSAAVAILRAMGSPPAKMKICPIYMLSVRIVQARNIKSRDLWTVPLSCQNLAGHCYSLLDTSLKYLGISGCSRHLQSSPDSSSERHHLGDFFSHRCQAPQMTASDCYVRLWLPSASNEKLQTKTIKNSDNPVWNETFYFRIQREVENVLELAVCDEDPLTKDDMQFTVLFNVARVRPGERVRETFALKSEKERCSKKWESLEVEFWMEKIPGPPEYVITNDVLVSREVWCLEVQVDSNESRKYLKEGKNLVLTVPASHEGTQKATEDTDTFYFHCVKAWEPVLKARLQKVSDKEDDRNNLSDTLTVPLKFLPVGHKVKVTLPVRHNVPLQLYLQLNDCTEKLDVRLGYDLCREEQEFLQKRKRVVASALKRVLHLERDLHGHEVPVIAVMATGGGLRAMSAMFGHLLALQKLNLLDCVTYVTGASGSTWTLADLYEHADWSQKTLEEPLRAVKEQVTKCKLNLMSMEHLKYYHKELAERAKAGHVSSFTTLWSLVQEMFLHERPRKYKLTDQRKALEHGQNPLPFYAVLNVKEEKYSTFKFREWTEFSPYEVAIPKYGASIRSEFFDSEFFMGRRVKKLPESRICYLEGLWTNIFTRNLLDGLYWSSNSNEFWERWAKDMVDIEKHSPEEDTTIIEPPSCLSGKLYEMFQDIMTKRPLLGKSHNFLRGLEFHKDYAHQKKFVEWKDTVLDSFPNNLTPLQKYLCLIDVGYFINTSGAALFRPERNVDVIISLDYGLGNVFKQLEMTYKYCKIQKIPFPKVELSEEEEKNPKECYVFSDPEDPRAPIVIHFPLVNDTFKEFKEPGVKRSHSEMEEGKVNLENSCSPYYLVRLIYSSENFDKLVNLSKYNILNNRDLLLQAIQSAVERKRSGRTGNLPSHSGAEYA
;
A
#
# COMPACT_ATOMS: atom_id res chain seq x y z
N MET A 1 7.58 -30.21 -34.03
CA MET A 1 6.73 -30.38 -35.23
C MET A 1 6.62 -31.87 -35.52
N ILE A 2 5.46 -32.47 -35.24
CA ILE A 2 5.04 -33.79 -35.77
C ILE A 2 3.59 -33.60 -36.23
N ASN A 3 3.33 -34.03 -37.47
CA ASN A 3 2.20 -33.69 -38.31
C ASN A 3 0.93 -34.50 -37.94
N THR A 4 -0.11 -33.85 -37.41
CA THR A 4 -1.33 -34.48 -36.85
C THR A 4 -2.45 -34.72 -37.86
N GLU A 5 -2.28 -34.38 -39.15
CA GLU A 5 -3.35 -34.54 -40.15
C GLU A 5 -3.50 -35.96 -40.73
N GLY A 6 -2.54 -36.87 -40.50
CA GLY A 6 -2.55 -38.22 -41.11
C GLY A 6 -3.36 -39.30 -40.38
N LEU A 7 -3.70 -39.11 -39.11
CA LEU A 7 -4.26 -40.17 -38.25
C LEU A 7 -5.79 -40.19 -38.16
N TRP A 8 -6.46 -39.11 -38.55
CA TRP A 8 -7.93 -39.02 -38.50
C TRP A 8 -8.65 -39.60 -39.73
N ARG A 9 -7.94 -39.87 -40.84
CA ARG A 9 -8.56 -40.37 -42.09
C ARG A 9 -8.59 -41.89 -42.25
N ARG A 10 -8.19 -42.70 -41.26
CA ARG A 10 -8.21 -44.18 -41.35
C ARG A 10 -9.22 -44.92 -40.46
N CYS A 11 -10.04 -44.21 -39.68
CA CYS A 11 -11.00 -44.86 -38.76
C CYS A 11 -12.48 -44.61 -39.11
N SER A 12 -12.81 -44.31 -40.37
CA SER A 12 -14.20 -44.23 -40.85
C SER A 12 -14.36 -44.92 -42.19
N ALA A 13 -14.14 -46.23 -42.22
CA ALA A 13 -14.70 -47.11 -43.24
C ALA A 13 -14.71 -48.54 -42.69
N GLU A 14 -15.86 -49.20 -42.88
CA GLU A 14 -16.14 -50.62 -42.66
C GLU A 14 -16.50 -51.05 -41.23
N GLY A 15 -17.70 -51.63 -41.11
CA GLY A 15 -18.35 -52.02 -39.87
C GLY A 15 -18.43 -53.53 -39.67
N CYS A 16 -19.00 -53.86 -38.51
CA CYS A 16 -19.48 -55.16 -38.02
C CYS A 16 -18.47 -56.23 -37.55
N PHE A 17 -18.51 -56.44 -36.22
CA PHE A 17 -18.52 -57.70 -35.46
C PHE A 17 -17.56 -58.85 -35.83
N SER A 18 -16.60 -59.16 -34.94
CA SER A 18 -16.67 -60.32 -34.02
C SER A 18 -15.31 -60.72 -33.42
N SER A 19 -15.37 -61.34 -32.24
CA SER A 19 -14.35 -62.13 -31.53
C SER A 19 -13.33 -61.41 -30.62
N ASN A 20 -13.60 -61.55 -29.31
CA ASN A 20 -12.69 -61.43 -28.19
C ASN A 20 -11.49 -62.40 -28.36
N ASN A 21 -10.37 -61.95 -28.94
CA ASN A 21 -9.03 -62.50 -28.59
C ASN A 21 -7.81 -61.76 -29.14
N LYS A 22 -7.92 -60.53 -29.68
CA LYS A 22 -6.74 -59.74 -30.12
C LYS A 22 -6.45 -58.46 -29.35
N LEU A 23 -7.15 -58.19 -28.23
CA LEU A 23 -6.85 -57.02 -27.38
C LEU A 23 -5.74 -57.25 -26.34
N ARG A 24 -5.23 -58.49 -26.18
CA ARG A 24 -4.18 -58.79 -25.20
C ARG A 24 -2.74 -58.63 -25.71
N ALA A 25 -2.54 -58.38 -27.01
CA ALA A 25 -1.19 -58.24 -27.59
C ALA A 25 -0.79 -56.78 -27.92
N CYS A 26 -1.71 -55.81 -27.84
CA CYS A 26 -1.40 -54.38 -28.03
C CYS A 26 -1.29 -53.58 -26.71
N LEU A 27 -1.54 -54.21 -25.55
CA LEU A 27 -1.46 -53.57 -24.23
C LEU A 27 -0.14 -53.85 -23.48
N SER A 28 0.86 -54.47 -24.14
CA SER A 28 2.19 -54.71 -23.56
C SER A 28 3.29 -53.79 -24.09
N ALA A 29 2.95 -52.74 -24.85
CA ALA A 29 3.91 -51.73 -25.29
C ALA A 29 3.76 -50.44 -24.47
N ASP A 30 4.75 -50.22 -23.61
CA ASP A 30 5.16 -48.96 -22.99
C ASP A 30 4.21 -48.21 -22.05
N LYS A 31 4.13 -48.74 -20.81
CA LYS A 31 3.88 -47.92 -19.61
C LYS A 31 4.87 -46.74 -19.49
N SER A 32 6.06 -46.84 -20.10
CA SER A 32 7.06 -45.76 -20.12
C SER A 32 6.57 -44.54 -20.92
N VAL A 33 5.94 -44.74 -22.08
CA VAL A 33 5.49 -43.66 -22.98
C VAL A 33 4.26 -42.93 -22.43
N ILE A 34 3.35 -43.65 -21.76
CA ILE A 34 2.19 -43.02 -21.09
C ILE A 34 2.65 -42.22 -19.87
N GLN A 35 3.63 -42.71 -19.11
CA GLN A 35 4.16 -42.02 -17.93
C GLN A 35 5.07 -40.83 -18.28
N ILE A 36 5.78 -40.91 -19.41
CA ILE A 36 6.51 -39.78 -20.01
C ILE A 36 5.53 -38.77 -20.59
N GLY A 37 4.46 -39.20 -21.26
CA GLY A 37 3.40 -38.32 -21.78
C GLY A 37 2.64 -37.58 -20.68
N PHE A 38 2.35 -38.25 -19.56
CA PHE A 38 1.71 -37.64 -18.40
C PHE A 38 2.68 -36.74 -17.63
N SER A 39 3.95 -37.12 -17.49
CA SER A 39 4.98 -36.25 -16.88
C SER A 39 5.31 -35.04 -17.75
N ALA A 40 5.29 -35.19 -19.08
CA ALA A 40 5.45 -34.10 -20.03
C ALA A 40 4.21 -33.20 -20.02
N ALA A 41 2.99 -33.76 -19.94
CA ALA A 41 1.77 -32.97 -19.81
C ALA A 41 1.70 -32.24 -18.47
N VAL A 42 2.11 -32.86 -17.35
CA VAL A 42 2.22 -32.22 -16.04
C VAL A 42 3.38 -31.22 -15.99
N ALA A 43 4.49 -31.47 -16.69
CA ALA A 43 5.58 -30.50 -16.84
C ALA A 43 5.19 -29.34 -17.75
N ILE A 44 4.37 -29.56 -18.79
CA ILE A 44 3.80 -28.52 -19.64
C ILE A 44 2.72 -27.75 -18.87
N LEU A 45 1.89 -28.41 -18.06
CA LEU A 45 0.90 -27.78 -17.17
C LEU A 45 1.52 -27.14 -15.91
N ARG A 46 2.78 -27.44 -15.58
CA ARG A 46 3.58 -26.73 -14.56
C ARG A 46 4.46 -25.63 -15.16
N ALA A 47 4.86 -25.77 -16.43
CA ALA A 47 5.60 -24.75 -17.18
C ALA A 47 4.64 -23.67 -17.75
N MET A 48 3.40 -24.05 -18.04
CA MET A 48 2.26 -23.15 -18.10
C MET A 48 1.87 -22.90 -16.65
N GLY A 49 2.22 -21.74 -16.08
CA GLY A 49 1.75 -21.33 -14.76
C GLY A 49 0.21 -21.33 -14.64
N SER A 50 -0.34 -20.84 -13.53
CA SER A 50 -1.77 -20.53 -13.46
C SER A 50 -2.19 -19.78 -14.74
N PRO A 51 -3.39 -20.02 -15.29
CA PRO A 51 -3.76 -19.43 -16.56
C PRO A 51 -3.57 -17.91 -16.47
N PRO A 52 -2.94 -17.26 -17.48
CA PRO A 52 -2.88 -15.82 -17.53
C PRO A 52 -4.30 -15.23 -17.37
N ALA A 53 -4.37 -13.96 -16.97
CA ALA A 53 -5.62 -13.25 -16.76
C ALA A 53 -6.68 -13.64 -17.81
N LYS A 54 -7.81 -14.17 -17.34
CA LYS A 54 -8.84 -14.79 -18.18
C LYS A 54 -9.66 -13.69 -18.82
N MET A 55 -9.89 -13.80 -20.13
CA MET A 55 -10.82 -12.94 -20.84
C MET A 55 -12.20 -13.61 -20.85
N LYS A 56 -13.22 -12.90 -20.38
CA LYS A 56 -14.63 -13.36 -20.38
C LYS A 56 -15.50 -12.39 -21.17
N ILE A 57 -16.54 -12.92 -21.81
CA ILE A 57 -17.55 -12.16 -22.55
C ILE A 57 -18.84 -12.19 -21.74
N CYS A 58 -19.31 -11.02 -21.29
CA CYS A 58 -20.34 -10.92 -20.28
C CYS A 58 -21.45 -9.94 -20.67
N PRO A 59 -22.74 -10.30 -20.57
CA PRO A 59 -23.82 -9.35 -20.82
C PRO A 59 -23.87 -8.26 -19.75
N ILE A 60 -24.29 -7.06 -20.15
CA ILE A 60 -24.51 -5.91 -19.24
C ILE A 60 -25.96 -5.93 -18.76
N TYR A 61 -26.18 -5.52 -17.52
CA TYR A 61 -27.49 -5.44 -16.90
C TYR A 61 -27.83 -4.02 -16.46
N MET A 62 -29.12 -3.68 -16.47
CA MET A 62 -29.65 -2.47 -15.87
C MET A 62 -30.22 -2.84 -14.50
N LEU A 63 -29.65 -2.27 -13.44
CA LEU A 63 -30.22 -2.31 -12.09
C LEU A 63 -31.08 -1.07 -11.90
N SER A 64 -32.34 -1.29 -11.54
CA SER A 64 -33.24 -0.24 -11.11
C SER A 64 -33.40 -0.28 -9.59
N VAL A 65 -33.24 0.88 -8.95
CA VAL A 65 -33.34 1.06 -7.50
C VAL A 65 -34.38 2.12 -7.22
N ARG A 66 -35.50 1.73 -6.63
CA ARG A 66 -36.57 2.66 -6.22
C ARG A 66 -36.53 2.89 -4.72
N ILE A 67 -36.20 4.11 -4.32
CA ILE A 67 -36.27 4.55 -2.92
C ILE A 67 -37.73 4.87 -2.62
N VAL A 68 -38.37 4.07 -1.77
CA VAL A 68 -39.81 4.19 -1.50
C VAL A 68 -40.05 5.21 -0.40
N GLN A 69 -39.62 4.89 0.82
CA GLN A 69 -39.84 5.69 2.02
C GLN A 69 -38.83 5.35 3.11
N ALA A 70 -38.66 6.26 4.07
CA ALA A 70 -38.04 5.96 5.35
C ALA A 70 -39.05 6.20 6.48
N ARG A 71 -38.83 5.58 7.64
CA ARG A 71 -39.71 5.73 8.80
C ARG A 71 -38.93 5.96 10.08
N ASN A 72 -39.50 6.78 10.96
CA ASN A 72 -38.97 7.15 12.27
C ASN A 72 -37.56 7.77 12.24
N ILE A 73 -37.20 8.49 11.18
CA ILE A 73 -35.93 9.23 11.11
C ILE A 73 -36.04 10.42 12.05
N LYS A 74 -35.16 10.54 13.05
CA LYS A 74 -35.17 11.65 13.98
C LYS A 74 -34.03 12.62 13.66
N SER A 75 -34.31 13.92 13.75
CA SER A 75 -33.27 14.95 13.64
C SER A 75 -32.26 14.79 14.78
N ARG A 76 -30.98 14.98 14.46
CA ARG A 76 -29.86 14.88 15.40
C ARG A 76 -29.20 16.24 15.67
N ASP A 77 -29.85 17.33 15.24
CA ASP A 77 -29.34 18.70 15.34
C ASP A 77 -29.02 19.05 16.81
N LEU A 78 -27.75 19.26 17.12
CA LEU A 78 -27.25 19.47 18.48
C LEU A 78 -27.46 20.91 19.02
N TRP A 79 -28.24 21.77 18.36
CA TRP A 79 -28.41 23.18 18.75
C TRP A 79 -29.50 23.48 19.78
N THR A 80 -29.84 22.51 20.64
CA THR A 80 -30.68 22.78 21.82
C THR A 80 -30.01 22.29 23.12
N VAL A 81 -28.83 22.82 23.42
CA VAL A 81 -28.32 22.85 24.80
C VAL A 81 -28.73 24.21 25.39
N PRO A 82 -29.41 24.28 26.55
CA PRO A 82 -29.79 25.55 27.16
C PRO A 82 -28.53 26.26 27.67
N LEU A 83 -28.00 27.18 26.88
CA LEU A 83 -27.00 28.13 27.34
C LEU A 83 -27.68 29.11 28.30
N SER A 84 -27.58 28.85 29.61
CA SER A 84 -27.79 29.91 30.59
C SER A 84 -26.63 30.91 30.44
N CYS A 85 -26.95 32.16 30.10
CA CYS A 85 -25.96 33.23 29.86
C CYS A 85 -25.11 33.61 31.09
N GLN A 86 -25.19 32.89 32.21
CA GLN A 86 -24.39 33.16 33.41
C GLN A 86 -23.01 32.46 33.38
N ASN A 87 -22.85 31.35 32.65
CA ASN A 87 -21.57 30.63 32.64
C ASN A 87 -20.55 31.12 31.58
N LEU A 88 -21.01 31.81 30.53
CA LEU A 88 -20.10 32.35 29.50
C LEU A 88 -19.28 33.54 30.00
N ALA A 89 -19.89 34.41 30.82
CA ALA A 89 -19.18 35.55 31.39
C ALA A 89 -18.03 35.11 32.31
N GLY A 90 -18.26 34.10 33.17
CA GLY A 90 -17.23 33.56 34.06
C GLY A 90 -16.03 32.95 33.32
N HIS A 91 -16.27 32.26 32.21
CA HIS A 91 -15.20 31.66 31.40
C HIS A 91 -14.43 32.67 30.55
N CYS A 92 -15.10 33.72 30.02
CA CYS A 92 -14.40 34.79 29.32
C CYS A 92 -13.49 35.60 30.26
N TYR A 93 -13.90 35.82 31.51
CA TYR A 93 -13.06 36.49 32.51
C TYR A 93 -11.85 35.65 32.96
N SER A 94 -12.01 34.32 33.09
CA SER A 94 -10.87 33.44 33.44
C SER A 94 -9.86 33.32 32.30
N LEU A 95 -10.32 33.29 31.05
CA LEU A 95 -9.45 33.26 29.87
C LEU A 95 -8.70 34.57 29.66
N LEU A 96 -9.31 35.72 29.95
CA LEU A 96 -8.62 37.02 29.92
C LEU A 96 -7.57 37.16 31.04
N ASP A 97 -7.88 36.73 32.26
CA ASP A 97 -6.93 36.78 33.40
C ASP A 97 -5.73 35.84 33.19
N THR A 98 -5.98 34.66 32.58
CA THR A 98 -4.91 33.70 32.26
C THR A 98 -4.03 34.20 31.11
N SER A 99 -4.62 34.88 30.12
CA SER A 99 -3.90 35.46 28.98
C SER A 99 -3.04 36.66 29.37
N LEU A 100 -3.50 37.49 30.33
CA LEU A 100 -2.75 38.64 30.84
C LEU A 100 -1.58 38.24 31.75
N LYS A 101 -1.69 37.12 32.47
CA LYS A 101 -0.58 36.52 33.23
C LYS A 101 0.50 35.92 32.33
N TYR A 102 0.13 35.35 31.19
CA TYR A 102 1.07 34.79 30.21
C TYR A 102 1.90 35.85 29.46
N LEU A 103 1.44 37.11 29.45
CA LEU A 103 2.13 38.24 28.79
C LEU A 103 3.01 39.08 29.74
N GLY A 104 3.20 38.65 30.99
CA GLY A 104 4.12 39.30 31.93
C GLY A 104 3.68 40.67 32.47
N ILE A 105 2.42 41.07 32.27
CA ILE A 105 1.87 42.33 32.79
C ILE A 105 1.34 42.07 34.21
N SER A 106 2.21 42.14 35.22
CA SER A 106 1.77 42.14 36.62
C SER A 106 1.47 43.57 37.06
N GLY A 107 0.20 43.86 37.35
CA GLY A 107 -0.18 45.08 38.08
C GLY A 107 -1.23 45.92 37.37
N CYS A 108 -2.47 45.43 37.33
CA CYS A 108 -3.68 46.27 37.28
C CYS A 108 -4.89 45.43 37.69
N SER A 109 -4.91 44.93 38.93
CA SER A 109 -6.12 44.39 39.55
C SER A 109 -6.31 44.99 40.93
N ARG A 110 -6.42 46.32 40.97
CA ARG A 110 -6.99 47.07 42.09
C ARG A 110 -7.64 48.34 41.54
N HIS A 111 -8.83 48.20 40.97
CA HIS A 111 -9.88 49.23 40.91
C HIS A 111 -10.99 48.68 40.03
N LEU A 112 -11.94 47.94 40.62
CA LEU A 112 -13.33 47.79 40.15
C LEU A 112 -14.14 46.90 41.11
N GLN A 113 -13.95 47.04 42.42
CA GLN A 113 -14.89 46.52 43.43
C GLN A 113 -14.90 47.45 44.65
N SER A 114 -15.88 48.36 44.68
CA SER A 114 -16.45 49.13 45.81
C SER A 114 -17.10 50.35 45.17
N SER A 115 -18.36 50.76 45.32
CA SER A 115 -19.40 50.63 46.34
C SER A 115 -20.57 51.55 45.87
N PRO A 116 -21.77 51.53 46.47
CA PRO A 116 -22.99 52.17 45.96
C PRO A 116 -23.15 53.63 46.40
N ASP A 117 -23.77 54.48 45.57
CA ASP A 117 -24.94 55.29 45.99
C ASP A 117 -25.50 56.23 44.91
N SER A 118 -26.83 56.38 45.00
CA SER A 118 -27.68 57.52 44.63
C SER A 118 -28.07 57.84 43.17
N SER A 119 -29.40 57.79 42.99
CA SER A 119 -30.26 58.65 42.15
C SER A 119 -29.98 58.76 40.65
N SER A 120 -30.75 58.01 39.84
CA SER A 120 -31.92 58.52 39.12
C SER A 120 -32.34 57.55 38.00
N GLU A 121 -33.65 57.47 37.78
CA GLU A 121 -34.33 56.90 36.60
C GLU A 121 -34.27 55.37 36.40
N ARG A 122 -35.18 54.67 37.12
CA ARG A 122 -35.78 53.43 36.63
C ARG A 122 -36.82 53.79 35.58
N HIS A 123 -36.64 53.37 34.32
CA HIS A 123 -37.74 52.97 33.46
C HIS A 123 -37.29 51.90 32.44
N HIS A 124 -37.98 50.76 32.51
CA HIS A 124 -38.20 49.71 31.50
C HIS A 124 -37.01 49.17 30.68
N LEU A 125 -36.34 48.14 31.22
CA LEU A 125 -35.68 47.10 30.40
C LEU A 125 -36.11 45.66 30.79
N GLY A 126 -37.09 45.53 31.69
CA GLY A 126 -37.62 44.24 32.16
C GLY A 126 -38.76 43.69 31.31
N ASP A 127 -39.43 44.53 30.51
CA ASP A 127 -40.61 44.13 29.73
C ASP A 127 -40.28 43.73 28.27
N PHE A 128 -39.04 43.91 27.82
CA PHE A 128 -38.66 43.56 26.43
C PHE A 128 -38.26 42.09 26.25
N PHE A 129 -37.96 41.37 27.34
CA PHE A 129 -37.50 39.97 27.29
C PHE A 129 -38.50 38.94 27.82
N SER A 130 -39.74 39.34 28.13
CA SER A 130 -40.78 38.45 28.68
C SER A 130 -41.66 37.76 27.60
N HIS A 131 -41.55 38.16 26.33
CA HIS A 131 -42.33 37.54 25.24
C HIS A 131 -41.42 36.87 24.20
N ARG A 132 -40.96 35.65 24.51
CA ARG A 132 -40.71 34.50 23.58
C ARG A 132 -39.71 33.53 24.22
N CYS A 133 -40.15 32.82 25.25
CA CYS A 133 -39.53 31.54 25.63
C CYS A 133 -40.60 30.45 25.50
N GLN A 134 -40.97 30.13 24.26
CA GLN A 134 -41.46 28.80 23.95
C GLN A 134 -40.22 27.91 23.78
N ALA A 135 -40.21 26.73 24.40
CA ALA A 135 -39.17 25.73 24.19
C ALA A 135 -38.94 25.53 22.66
N PRO A 136 -37.70 25.34 22.18
CA PRO A 136 -37.50 25.03 20.78
C PRO A 136 -38.23 23.72 20.48
N GLN A 137 -39.21 23.76 19.60
CA GLN A 137 -39.76 22.56 18.98
C GLN A 137 -38.59 21.87 18.27
N MET A 138 -38.33 20.59 18.57
CA MET A 138 -37.50 19.76 17.70
C MET A 138 -38.14 19.79 16.32
N THR A 139 -37.47 20.39 15.34
CA THR A 139 -37.90 20.35 13.94
C THR A 139 -37.71 18.93 13.43
N ALA A 140 -38.66 18.45 12.62
CA ALA A 140 -38.54 17.14 11.99
C ALA A 140 -37.43 17.18 10.93
N SER A 141 -36.81 16.04 10.62
CA SER A 141 -35.67 15.97 9.71
C SER A 141 -35.99 16.41 8.27
N ASP A 142 -35.04 17.07 7.63
CA ASP A 142 -35.01 17.39 6.20
C ASP A 142 -34.27 16.25 5.45
N CYS A 143 -34.98 15.14 5.24
CA CYS A 143 -34.36 13.89 4.81
C CYS A 143 -34.12 13.78 3.29
N TYR A 144 -32.97 13.23 2.92
CA TYR A 144 -32.71 12.68 1.58
C TYR A 144 -31.93 11.36 1.66
N VAL A 145 -31.95 10.59 0.57
CA VAL A 145 -31.17 9.36 0.44
C VAL A 145 -30.11 9.54 -0.63
N ARG A 146 -28.85 9.30 -0.26
CA ARG A 146 -27.70 9.28 -1.15
C ARG A 146 -27.39 7.84 -1.56
N LEU A 147 -27.31 7.59 -2.86
CA LEU A 147 -26.98 6.31 -3.46
C LEU A 147 -25.58 6.35 -4.08
N TRP A 148 -24.78 5.32 -3.86
CA TRP A 148 -23.46 5.19 -4.47
C TRP A 148 -23.13 3.75 -4.83
N LEU A 149 -22.85 3.52 -6.12
CA LEU A 149 -22.44 2.22 -6.65
C LEU A 149 -21.14 2.40 -7.47
N PRO A 150 -19.96 2.24 -6.84
CA PRO A 150 -18.69 2.59 -7.48
C PRO A 150 -18.33 1.73 -8.71
N SER A 151 -18.89 0.53 -8.83
CA SER A 151 -18.73 -0.34 -10.02
C SER A 151 -19.54 0.11 -11.25
N ALA A 152 -20.44 1.09 -11.06
CA ALA A 152 -21.33 1.59 -12.11
C ALA A 152 -21.13 3.09 -12.41
N SER A 153 -20.72 3.89 -11.42
CA SER A 153 -20.40 5.30 -11.59
C SER A 153 -19.57 5.82 -10.42
N ASN A 154 -18.68 6.78 -10.70
CA ASN A 154 -17.99 7.55 -9.66
C ASN A 154 -18.91 8.59 -9.00
N GLU A 155 -20.03 8.95 -9.64
CA GLU A 155 -20.97 9.93 -9.13
C GLU A 155 -21.87 9.34 -8.04
N LYS A 156 -22.17 10.15 -7.02
CA LYS A 156 -23.18 9.85 -6.01
C LYS A 156 -24.50 10.46 -6.46
N LEU A 157 -25.54 9.66 -6.47
CA LEU A 157 -26.89 10.13 -6.78
C LEU A 157 -27.62 10.46 -5.47
N GLN A 158 -28.59 11.34 -5.53
CA GLN A 158 -29.43 11.68 -4.37
C GLN A 158 -30.88 11.83 -4.77
N THR A 159 -31.78 11.50 -3.85
CA THR A 159 -33.20 11.87 -3.95
C THR A 159 -33.36 13.37 -3.75
N LYS A 160 -34.57 13.87 -3.99
CA LYS A 160 -34.97 15.18 -3.49
C LYS A 160 -35.00 15.16 -1.95
N THR A 161 -34.68 16.30 -1.35
CA THR A 161 -34.83 16.51 0.09
C THR A 161 -36.32 16.70 0.42
N ILE A 162 -36.84 15.89 1.33
CA ILE A 162 -38.20 16.01 1.87
C ILE A 162 -38.10 16.71 3.22
N LYS A 163 -38.65 17.92 3.29
CA LYS A 163 -38.51 18.78 4.45
C LYS A 163 -39.44 18.41 5.60
N ASN A 164 -38.96 18.59 6.82
CA ASN A 164 -39.71 18.47 8.08
C ASN A 164 -40.55 17.19 8.18
N SER A 165 -39.95 16.03 7.93
CA SER A 165 -40.67 14.76 7.96
C SER A 165 -39.81 13.60 8.45
N ASP A 166 -40.20 13.02 9.59
CA ASP A 166 -39.61 11.79 10.15
C ASP A 166 -40.00 10.52 9.36
N ASN A 167 -40.96 10.62 8.43
CA ASN A 167 -41.44 9.51 7.60
C ASN A 167 -41.47 9.92 6.11
N PRO A 168 -40.32 10.31 5.53
CA PRO A 168 -40.26 10.83 4.18
C PRO A 168 -40.63 9.76 3.15
N VAL A 169 -41.36 10.15 2.11
CA VAL A 169 -41.75 9.30 0.98
C VAL A 169 -41.25 9.94 -0.31
N TRP A 170 -40.30 9.28 -0.98
CA TRP A 170 -39.66 9.80 -2.20
C TRP A 170 -40.27 9.21 -3.47
N ASN A 171 -40.42 7.88 -3.53
CA ASN A 171 -40.81 7.16 -4.74
C ASN A 171 -39.95 7.47 -5.98
N GLU A 172 -38.66 7.76 -5.77
CA GLU A 172 -37.71 8.06 -6.84
C GLU A 172 -36.98 6.80 -7.29
N THR A 173 -36.81 6.64 -8.62
CA THR A 173 -36.13 5.48 -9.22
C THR A 173 -34.84 5.90 -9.90
N PHE A 174 -33.75 5.20 -9.56
CA PHE A 174 -32.42 5.39 -10.12
C PHE A 174 -32.02 4.17 -10.94
N TYR A 175 -31.17 4.39 -11.95
CA TYR A 175 -30.76 3.36 -12.90
C TYR A 175 -29.23 3.25 -12.92
N PHE A 176 -28.72 2.03 -12.82
CA PHE A 176 -27.29 1.74 -12.86
C PHE A 176 -27.02 0.66 -13.91
N ARG A 177 -26.08 0.93 -14.82
CA ARG A 177 -25.54 -0.08 -15.74
C ARG A 177 -24.47 -0.87 -14.99
N ILE A 178 -24.68 -2.17 -14.78
CA ILE A 178 -23.79 -3.00 -13.97
C ILE A 178 -23.26 -4.19 -14.76
N GLN A 179 -22.09 -4.67 -14.33
CA GLN A 179 -21.50 -5.93 -14.76
C GLN A 179 -21.66 -6.96 -13.63
N ARG A 180 -22.25 -8.12 -13.92
CA ARG A 180 -22.52 -9.14 -12.88
C ARG A 180 -21.30 -9.96 -12.49
N GLU A 181 -20.25 -9.98 -13.31
CA GLU A 181 -18.99 -10.64 -12.95
C GLU A 181 -18.18 -9.86 -11.90
N VAL A 182 -18.58 -8.63 -11.58
CA VAL A 182 -17.96 -7.83 -10.51
C VAL A 182 -18.83 -7.80 -9.26
N GLU A 183 -18.19 -7.58 -8.13
CA GLU A 183 -18.86 -7.43 -6.85
C GLU A 183 -19.51 -6.04 -6.78
N ASN A 184 -20.84 -6.02 -6.79
CA ASN A 184 -21.64 -4.80 -6.82
C ASN A 184 -22.24 -4.55 -5.44
N VAL A 185 -21.61 -3.68 -4.66
CA VAL A 185 -22.11 -3.26 -3.34
C VAL A 185 -22.64 -1.84 -3.43
N LEU A 186 -23.96 -1.70 -3.33
CA LEU A 186 -24.67 -0.43 -3.33
C LEU A 186 -24.68 0.15 -1.90
N GLU A 187 -24.15 1.37 -1.76
CA GLU A 187 -24.26 2.17 -0.54
C GLU A 187 -25.52 3.05 -0.62
N LEU A 188 -26.36 2.96 0.41
CA LEU A 188 -27.52 3.83 0.61
C LEU A 188 -27.35 4.55 1.95
N ALA A 189 -27.11 5.85 1.92
CA ALA A 189 -26.99 6.67 3.13
C ALA A 189 -28.23 7.55 3.27
N VAL A 190 -28.91 7.46 4.41
CA VAL A 190 -29.98 8.38 4.79
C VAL A 190 -29.32 9.57 5.50
N CYS A 191 -29.58 10.78 5.02
CA CYS A 191 -29.00 12.01 5.52
C CYS A 191 -30.10 13.01 5.90
N ASP A 192 -29.76 13.89 6.85
CA ASP A 192 -30.51 15.08 7.22
C ASP A 192 -29.80 16.31 6.63
N GLU A 193 -30.49 17.12 5.82
CA GLU A 193 -29.91 18.30 5.17
C GLU A 193 -29.85 19.47 6.15
N ASP A 194 -28.64 19.98 6.39
CA ASP A 194 -28.43 21.10 7.31
C ASP A 194 -28.06 22.38 6.53
N PRO A 195 -28.83 23.48 6.66
CA PRO A 195 -28.52 24.72 5.94
C PRO A 195 -27.23 25.42 6.38
N LEU A 196 -26.75 25.15 7.60
CA LEU A 196 -25.64 25.88 8.25
C LEU A 196 -24.44 24.98 8.61
N THR A 197 -24.66 23.67 8.73
CA THR A 197 -23.65 22.67 9.10
C THR A 197 -23.54 21.60 8.02
N LYS A 198 -22.59 20.68 8.16
CA LYS A 198 -22.48 19.54 7.26
C LYS A 198 -23.60 18.56 7.60
N ASP A 199 -24.37 18.17 6.59
CA ASP A 199 -25.46 17.20 6.69
C ASP A 199 -25.16 16.01 7.62
N ASP A 200 -26.08 15.77 8.55
CA ASP A 200 -26.01 14.68 9.50
C ASP A 200 -26.39 13.35 8.83
N MET A 201 -25.40 12.46 8.71
CA MET A 201 -25.63 11.11 8.20
C MET A 201 -26.30 10.25 9.28
N GLN A 202 -27.56 9.88 9.05
CA GLN A 202 -28.37 9.15 10.02
C GLN A 202 -27.93 7.69 10.13
N PHE A 203 -27.91 6.99 8.98
CA PHE A 203 -27.36 5.64 8.85
C PHE A 203 -27.04 5.26 7.40
N THR A 204 -26.23 4.21 7.24
CA THR A 204 -25.82 3.68 5.94
C THR A 204 -26.15 2.19 5.83
N VAL A 205 -26.73 1.81 4.70
CA VAL A 205 -26.97 0.42 4.30
C VAL A 205 -25.99 0.05 3.20
N LEU A 206 -25.36 -1.11 3.33
CA LEU A 206 -24.56 -1.73 2.27
C LEU A 206 -25.32 -2.94 1.73
N PHE A 207 -25.75 -2.86 0.48
CA PHE A 207 -26.55 -3.90 -0.17
C PHE A 207 -25.76 -4.59 -1.28
N ASN A 208 -25.54 -5.90 -1.14
CA ASN A 208 -24.96 -6.71 -2.20
C ASN A 208 -26.01 -7.00 -3.28
N VAL A 209 -25.81 -6.42 -4.46
CA VAL A 209 -26.71 -6.54 -5.61
C VAL A 209 -26.81 -7.97 -6.15
N ALA A 210 -25.86 -8.86 -5.84
CA ALA A 210 -25.92 -10.28 -6.23
C ALA A 210 -27.18 -11.00 -5.71
N ARG A 211 -27.84 -10.45 -4.67
CA ARG A 211 -29.13 -10.93 -4.15
C ARG A 211 -30.31 -10.73 -5.12
N VAL A 212 -30.19 -9.81 -6.08
CA VAL A 212 -31.24 -9.50 -7.06
C VAL A 212 -31.01 -10.32 -8.33
N ARG A 213 -31.93 -11.24 -8.63
CA ARG A 213 -31.85 -12.05 -9.85
C ARG A 213 -32.49 -11.32 -11.04
N PRO A 214 -31.95 -11.47 -12.26
CA PRO A 214 -32.57 -10.87 -13.44
C PRO A 214 -34.01 -11.32 -13.63
N GLY A 215 -34.92 -10.36 -13.87
CA GLY A 215 -36.35 -10.61 -14.02
C GLY A 215 -37.14 -10.69 -12.72
N GLU A 216 -36.49 -10.67 -11.56
CA GLU A 216 -37.15 -10.64 -10.25
C GLU A 216 -37.21 -9.20 -9.71
N ARG A 217 -38.30 -8.87 -9.02
CA ARG A 217 -38.46 -7.63 -8.25
C ARG A 217 -38.38 -7.95 -6.76
N VAL A 218 -37.40 -7.37 -6.09
CA VAL A 218 -37.09 -7.59 -4.68
C VAL A 218 -37.42 -6.31 -3.91
N ARG A 219 -38.24 -6.40 -2.86
CA ARG A 219 -38.51 -5.29 -1.94
C ARG A 219 -37.88 -5.61 -0.60
N GLU A 220 -37.02 -4.73 -0.12
CA GLU A 220 -36.30 -4.88 1.15
C GLU A 220 -36.66 -3.74 2.10
N THR A 221 -36.69 -4.04 3.40
CA THR A 221 -36.81 -3.05 4.47
C THR A 221 -35.60 -3.18 5.38
N PHE A 222 -34.72 -2.19 5.33
CA PHE A 222 -33.52 -2.12 6.17
C PHE A 222 -33.87 -1.39 7.45
N ALA A 223 -33.62 -2.00 8.62
CA ALA A 223 -33.94 -1.40 9.92
C ALA A 223 -32.71 -1.37 10.83
N LEU A 224 -32.49 -0.26 11.53
CA LEU A 224 -31.42 -0.10 12.50
C LEU A 224 -31.90 -0.63 13.87
N LYS A 225 -31.40 -1.80 14.30
CA LYS A 225 -31.71 -2.38 15.62
C LYS A 225 -30.58 -2.06 16.60
N SER A 226 -30.87 -1.48 17.77
CA SER A 226 -29.90 -1.43 18.87
C SER A 226 -29.92 -2.77 19.64
N GLU A 227 -28.75 -3.28 20.02
CA GLU A 227 -28.61 -4.55 20.76
C GLU A 227 -29.25 -4.51 22.17
N LYS A 228 -29.54 -3.31 22.71
CA LYS A 228 -30.02 -3.10 24.08
C LYS A 228 -31.52 -2.86 24.21
N GLU A 229 -32.27 -2.65 23.13
CA GLU A 229 -33.69 -2.27 23.18
C GLU A 229 -34.58 -3.24 22.41
N ARG A 230 -34.85 -4.41 22.99
CA ARG A 230 -35.85 -5.37 22.44
C ARG A 230 -37.32 -4.95 22.65
N CYS A 231 -37.61 -3.76 23.17
CA CYS A 231 -38.96 -3.41 23.66
C CYS A 231 -39.64 -2.16 23.07
N SER A 232 -39.12 -1.48 22.05
CA SER A 232 -39.84 -0.37 21.37
C SER A 232 -40.10 -0.70 19.88
N LYS A 233 -41.36 -0.60 19.44
CA LYS A 233 -41.83 -0.96 18.07
C LYS A 233 -41.53 0.09 16.98
N LYS A 234 -40.63 1.06 17.21
CA LYS A 234 -40.36 2.16 16.25
C LYS A 234 -38.86 2.23 15.97
N TRP A 235 -38.41 1.52 14.94
CA TRP A 235 -37.02 1.59 14.47
C TRP A 235 -36.92 2.52 13.26
N GLU A 236 -35.78 3.18 13.12
CA GLU A 236 -35.37 3.83 11.89
C GLU A 236 -35.29 2.77 10.79
N SER A 237 -35.97 3.00 9.67
CA SER A 237 -35.98 2.06 8.56
C SER A 237 -36.05 2.73 7.21
N LEU A 238 -35.49 2.06 6.20
CA LEU A 238 -35.52 2.45 4.79
C LEU A 238 -36.12 1.32 3.95
N GLU A 239 -37.16 1.62 3.18
CA GLU A 239 -37.80 0.69 2.24
C GLU A 239 -37.34 0.98 0.81
N VAL A 240 -36.83 -0.06 0.14
CA VAL A 240 -36.26 0.05 -1.20
C VAL A 240 -36.71 -1.13 -2.04
N GLU A 241 -37.01 -0.87 -3.31
CA GLU A 241 -37.27 -1.90 -4.30
C GLU A 241 -36.14 -1.96 -5.34
N PHE A 242 -35.81 -3.18 -5.74
CA PHE A 242 -34.78 -3.50 -6.70
C PHE A 242 -35.34 -4.40 -7.80
N TRP A 243 -34.98 -4.16 -9.03
CA TRP A 243 -35.15 -5.14 -10.12
C TRP A 243 -34.02 -4.98 -11.13
N MET A 244 -33.76 -6.04 -11.88
CA MET A 244 -32.66 -6.07 -12.83
C MET A 244 -33.07 -6.72 -14.15
N GLU A 245 -32.65 -6.11 -15.25
CA GLU A 245 -32.92 -6.59 -16.60
C GLU A 245 -31.65 -6.63 -17.43
N LYS A 246 -31.59 -7.57 -18.38
CA LYS A 246 -30.48 -7.65 -19.33
C LYS A 246 -30.63 -6.52 -20.35
N ILE A 247 -29.56 -5.76 -20.58
CA ILE A 247 -29.56 -4.71 -21.60
C ILE A 247 -29.30 -5.35 -22.97
N PRO A 248 -30.14 -5.08 -23.99
CA PRO A 248 -29.86 -5.52 -25.35
C PRO A 248 -28.67 -4.73 -25.91
N GLY A 249 -27.67 -5.43 -26.44
CA GLY A 249 -26.45 -4.82 -26.97
C GLY A 249 -25.26 -5.79 -27.00
N PRO A 250 -24.10 -5.33 -27.48
CA PRO A 250 -22.90 -6.14 -27.44
C PRO A 250 -22.52 -6.45 -25.99
N PRO A 251 -22.03 -7.67 -25.71
CA PRO A 251 -21.48 -7.99 -24.40
C PRO A 251 -20.19 -7.21 -24.15
N GLU A 252 -19.81 -7.13 -22.88
CA GLU A 252 -18.56 -6.52 -22.43
C GLU A 252 -17.47 -7.58 -22.30
N TYR A 253 -16.24 -7.20 -22.65
CA TYR A 253 -15.04 -8.01 -22.43
C TYR A 253 -14.38 -7.65 -21.10
N VAL A 254 -14.21 -8.62 -20.22
CA VAL A 254 -13.53 -8.41 -18.93
C VAL A 254 -12.30 -9.28 -18.78
N ILE A 255 -11.24 -8.73 -18.20
CA ILE A 255 -9.97 -9.43 -17.91
C ILE A 255 -9.86 -9.63 -16.40
N THR A 256 -9.61 -10.85 -15.92
CA THR A 256 -9.61 -11.14 -14.47
C THR A 256 -8.63 -12.23 -14.05
N ASN A 257 -8.12 -12.14 -12.81
CA ASN A 257 -7.46 -13.23 -12.10
C ASN A 257 -8.38 -13.91 -11.06
N ASP A 258 -9.70 -13.80 -11.26
CA ASP A 258 -10.79 -14.24 -10.37
C ASP A 258 -10.90 -13.46 -9.04
N VAL A 259 -10.01 -12.48 -8.79
CA VAL A 259 -10.04 -11.57 -7.62
C VAL A 259 -10.28 -10.13 -8.07
N LEU A 260 -9.45 -9.63 -8.99
CA LEU A 260 -9.59 -8.32 -9.62
C LEU A 260 -10.12 -8.46 -11.04
N VAL A 261 -10.83 -7.44 -11.51
CA VAL A 261 -11.43 -7.33 -12.83
C VAL A 261 -11.03 -6.00 -13.46
N SER A 262 -10.50 -6.07 -14.68
CA SER A 262 -10.32 -4.93 -15.57
C SER A 262 -11.44 -4.92 -16.59
N ARG A 263 -12.13 -3.78 -16.68
CA ARG A 263 -13.26 -3.52 -17.58
C ARG A 263 -12.78 -2.93 -18.91
N GLU A 264 -13.67 -2.84 -19.90
CA GLU A 264 -13.36 -2.16 -21.17
C GLU A 264 -13.25 -0.64 -20.96
N VAL A 265 -12.20 -0.04 -21.53
CA VAL A 265 -11.89 1.39 -21.38
C VAL A 265 -11.86 2.06 -22.74
N TRP A 266 -12.46 3.25 -22.80
CA TRP A 266 -12.28 4.21 -23.86
C TRP A 266 -11.25 5.28 -23.47
N CYS A 267 -10.47 5.72 -24.45
CA CYS A 267 -9.67 6.93 -24.38
C CYS A 267 -10.27 7.96 -25.33
N LEU A 268 -10.79 9.06 -24.77
CA LEU A 268 -11.23 10.22 -25.53
C LEU A 268 -10.07 11.21 -25.62
N GLU A 269 -9.61 11.47 -26.82
CA GLU A 269 -8.71 12.57 -27.15
C GLU A 269 -9.54 13.79 -27.55
N VAL A 270 -9.24 14.94 -26.94
CA VAL A 270 -9.85 16.23 -27.25
C VAL A 270 -8.74 17.19 -27.66
N GLN A 271 -8.72 17.59 -28.92
CA GLN A 271 -7.82 18.63 -29.42
C GLN A 271 -8.57 19.95 -29.59
N VAL A 272 -7.92 21.04 -29.22
CA VAL A 272 -8.47 22.40 -29.25
C VAL A 272 -7.59 23.28 -30.14
N ASP A 273 -8.20 24.22 -30.86
CA ASP A 273 -7.41 25.23 -31.56
C ASP A 273 -6.62 26.09 -30.55
N SER A 274 -5.29 25.97 -30.59
CA SER A 274 -4.39 26.64 -29.63
C SER A 274 -4.37 28.17 -29.80
N ASN A 275 -4.68 28.70 -30.99
CA ASN A 275 -4.76 30.14 -31.20
C ASN A 275 -6.04 30.71 -30.63
N GLU A 276 -7.17 30.03 -30.81
CA GLU A 276 -8.46 30.46 -30.27
C GLU A 276 -8.51 30.32 -28.76
N SER A 277 -8.04 29.19 -28.21
CA SER A 277 -7.96 28.96 -26.77
C SER A 277 -7.14 30.04 -26.04
N ARG A 278 -5.99 30.43 -26.62
CA ARG A 278 -5.14 31.50 -26.06
C ARG A 278 -5.80 32.87 -26.06
N LYS A 279 -6.67 33.19 -27.02
CA LYS A 279 -7.42 34.46 -27.01
C LYS A 279 -8.33 34.53 -25.79
N TYR A 280 -9.04 33.44 -25.52
CA TYR A 280 -9.93 33.36 -24.35
C TYR A 280 -9.18 33.42 -23.03
N LEU A 281 -8.03 32.73 -22.91
CA LEU A 281 -7.18 32.82 -21.73
C LEU A 281 -6.73 34.27 -21.45
N LYS A 282 -6.36 35.02 -22.49
CA LYS A 282 -6.03 36.46 -22.37
C LYS A 282 -7.22 37.33 -21.98
N GLU A 283 -8.44 36.94 -22.36
CA GLU A 283 -9.69 37.57 -21.92
C GLU A 283 -10.11 37.15 -20.49
N GLY A 284 -9.30 36.36 -19.78
CA GLY A 284 -9.61 35.87 -18.44
C GLY A 284 -10.69 34.77 -18.43
N LYS A 285 -10.88 34.06 -19.54
CA LYS A 285 -11.78 32.89 -19.66
C LYS A 285 -10.97 31.62 -19.92
N ASN A 286 -11.28 30.53 -19.22
CA ASN A 286 -10.62 29.24 -19.39
C ASN A 286 -11.60 28.21 -19.96
N LEU A 287 -11.13 27.40 -20.91
CA LEU A 287 -11.84 26.21 -21.38
C LEU A 287 -11.75 25.11 -20.32
N VAL A 288 -12.91 24.65 -19.86
CA VAL A 288 -13.06 23.57 -18.89
C VAL A 288 -13.71 22.39 -19.59
N LEU A 289 -12.99 21.27 -19.62
CA LEU A 289 -13.43 19.99 -20.17
C LEU A 289 -13.63 19.01 -19.03
N THR A 290 -14.81 18.41 -18.93
CA THR A 290 -15.19 17.53 -17.83
C THR A 290 -15.81 16.25 -18.36
N VAL A 291 -15.22 15.12 -18.01
CA VAL A 291 -15.80 13.78 -18.16
C VAL A 291 -15.85 13.17 -16.75
N PRO A 292 -16.95 13.35 -15.99
CA PRO A 292 -17.00 12.99 -14.57
C PRO A 292 -16.67 11.53 -14.27
N ALA A 293 -17.00 10.65 -15.22
CA ALA A 293 -16.78 9.22 -15.14
C ALA A 293 -15.35 8.77 -15.53
N SER A 294 -14.45 9.70 -15.88
CA SER A 294 -13.07 9.38 -16.28
C SER A 294 -12.09 9.39 -15.11
N HIS A 295 -10.89 8.86 -15.34
CA HIS A 295 -9.75 8.93 -14.42
C HIS A 295 -9.34 10.37 -14.09
N GLU A 296 -9.36 11.25 -15.09
CA GLU A 296 -8.95 12.66 -15.04
C GLU A 296 -10.05 13.55 -14.46
N GLY A 297 -11.32 13.23 -14.70
CA GLY A 297 -12.47 14.01 -14.25
C GLY A 297 -12.57 15.33 -15.02
N THR A 298 -11.92 16.39 -14.52
CA THR A 298 -11.95 17.74 -15.10
C THR A 298 -10.55 18.21 -15.46
N GLN A 299 -10.38 18.70 -16.68
CA GLN A 299 -9.16 19.32 -17.18
C GLN A 299 -9.46 20.75 -17.64
N LYS A 300 -8.51 21.66 -17.41
CA LYS A 300 -8.59 23.07 -17.79
C LYS A 300 -7.47 23.39 -18.77
N ALA A 301 -7.74 24.22 -19.78
CA ALA A 301 -6.72 24.63 -20.71
C ALA A 301 -5.66 25.54 -20.04
N THR A 302 -4.44 25.44 -20.54
CA THR A 302 -3.32 26.33 -20.18
C THR A 302 -2.67 26.85 -21.45
N GLU A 303 -1.72 27.79 -21.35
CA GLU A 303 -1.02 28.34 -22.52
C GLU A 303 -0.27 27.28 -23.33
N ASP A 304 0.15 26.19 -22.67
CA ASP A 304 0.98 25.12 -23.23
C ASP A 304 0.20 23.83 -23.54
N THR A 305 -1.12 23.79 -23.33
CA THR A 305 -1.91 22.55 -23.48
C THR A 305 -3.04 22.74 -24.50
N ASP A 306 -2.95 22.00 -25.60
CA ASP A 306 -3.94 21.98 -26.69
C ASP A 306 -4.66 20.63 -26.85
N THR A 307 -4.14 19.58 -26.21
CA THR A 307 -4.65 18.21 -26.31
C THR A 307 -4.90 17.62 -24.93
N PHE A 308 -6.07 16.99 -24.76
CA PHE A 308 -6.53 16.43 -23.50
C PHE A 308 -6.96 14.97 -23.70
N TYR A 309 -6.70 14.13 -22.71
CA TYR A 309 -7.05 12.71 -22.75
C TYR A 309 -7.97 12.36 -21.58
N PHE A 310 -9.04 11.61 -21.84
CA PHE A 310 -9.96 11.14 -20.81
C PHE A 310 -10.14 9.62 -20.90
N HIS A 311 -9.78 8.89 -19.85
CA HIS A 311 -9.89 7.43 -19.77
C HIS A 311 -11.11 7.02 -18.94
N CYS A 312 -12.06 6.31 -19.53
CA CYS A 312 -13.34 6.00 -18.90
C CYS A 312 -13.84 4.59 -19.24
N VAL A 313 -14.59 3.97 -18.33
CA VAL A 313 -15.19 2.65 -18.57
C VAL A 313 -16.30 2.80 -19.61
N LYS A 314 -16.23 1.99 -20.67
CA LYS A 314 -17.18 2.02 -21.80
C LYS A 314 -18.62 1.80 -21.35
N ALA A 315 -18.82 0.85 -20.44
CA ALA A 315 -20.15 0.46 -19.96
C ALA A 315 -20.89 1.56 -19.15
N TRP A 316 -20.16 2.56 -18.65
CA TRP A 316 -20.71 3.67 -17.87
C TRP A 316 -21.40 4.76 -18.74
N GLU A 317 -21.36 4.64 -20.07
CA GLU A 317 -21.88 5.64 -21.02
C GLU A 317 -21.39 7.07 -20.71
N PRO A 318 -20.06 7.30 -20.71
CA PRO A 318 -19.47 8.58 -20.34
C PRO A 318 -19.94 9.72 -21.25
N VAL A 319 -19.93 10.93 -20.68
CA VAL A 319 -20.36 12.16 -21.34
C VAL A 319 -19.29 13.23 -21.16
N LEU A 320 -18.88 13.86 -22.26
CA LEU A 320 -18.05 15.07 -22.24
C LEU A 320 -18.92 16.30 -22.03
N LYS A 321 -18.55 17.14 -21.08
CA LYS A 321 -19.07 18.48 -20.87
C LYS A 321 -17.95 19.49 -21.12
N ALA A 322 -18.14 20.41 -22.05
CA ALA A 322 -17.19 21.48 -22.35
C ALA A 322 -17.84 22.84 -22.08
N ARG A 323 -17.12 23.76 -21.45
CA ARG A 323 -17.60 25.12 -21.16
C ARG A 323 -16.47 26.13 -21.07
N LEU A 324 -16.78 27.41 -21.29
CA LEU A 324 -15.89 28.52 -20.93
C LEU A 324 -16.27 29.05 -19.54
N GLN A 325 -15.30 29.20 -18.65
CA GLN A 325 -15.48 29.73 -17.30
C GLN A 325 -14.58 30.96 -17.09
N LYS A 326 -15.05 32.04 -16.46
CA LYS A 326 -14.14 33.15 -16.10
C LYS A 326 -13.20 32.68 -14.99
N VAL A 327 -11.94 33.11 -15.05
CA VAL A 327 -10.91 32.73 -14.07
C VAL A 327 -11.24 33.24 -12.66
N SER A 328 -12.06 34.30 -12.55
CA SER A 328 -12.55 34.87 -11.28
C SER A 328 -13.74 34.13 -10.65
N ASP A 329 -14.43 33.25 -11.39
CA ASP A 329 -15.65 32.60 -10.90
C ASP A 329 -15.29 31.45 -9.93
N LYS A 330 -15.99 31.36 -8.79
CA LYS A 330 -15.88 30.18 -7.92
C LYS A 330 -16.38 28.92 -8.66
N GLU A 331 -15.90 27.74 -8.28
CA GLU A 331 -16.16 26.49 -9.01
C GLU A 331 -17.65 26.13 -9.18
N ASP A 332 -18.55 26.72 -8.38
CA ASP A 332 -19.99 26.42 -8.30
C ASP A 332 -20.96 27.44 -8.91
N ASP A 333 -20.49 28.44 -9.66
CA ASP A 333 -21.38 29.43 -10.27
C ASP A 333 -22.16 28.82 -11.47
N ARG A 334 -23.27 28.14 -11.18
CA ARG A 334 -24.17 27.49 -12.16
C ARG A 334 -25.03 28.45 -12.99
N ASN A 335 -24.87 29.75 -12.80
CA ASN A 335 -25.75 30.77 -13.41
C ASN A 335 -25.40 31.17 -14.86
N ASN A 336 -24.32 30.63 -15.46
CA ASN A 336 -23.99 30.82 -16.88
C ASN A 336 -24.19 29.53 -17.70
N LEU A 337 -25.44 29.08 -17.84
CA LEU A 337 -25.86 27.91 -18.65
C LEU A 337 -25.66 28.11 -20.18
N SER A 338 -25.24 29.30 -20.61
CA SER A 338 -25.29 29.73 -22.00
C SER A 338 -24.21 29.19 -22.94
N ASP A 339 -23.07 28.75 -22.39
CA ASP A 339 -21.87 28.40 -23.16
C ASP A 339 -21.38 27.00 -22.78
N THR A 340 -22.29 26.02 -22.83
CA THR A 340 -22.00 24.61 -22.51
C THR A 340 -22.27 23.70 -23.70
N LEU A 341 -21.36 22.78 -23.97
CA LEU A 341 -21.49 21.70 -24.95
C LEU A 341 -21.48 20.37 -24.20
N THR A 342 -22.45 19.50 -24.48
CA THR A 342 -22.54 18.16 -23.90
C THR A 342 -22.54 17.12 -25.01
N VAL A 343 -21.58 16.18 -24.98
CA VAL A 343 -21.41 15.14 -26.01
C VAL A 343 -21.37 13.76 -25.34
N PRO A 344 -22.42 12.94 -25.48
CA PRO A 344 -22.38 11.55 -25.05
C PRO A 344 -21.43 10.74 -25.93
N LEU A 345 -20.43 10.08 -25.33
CA LEU A 345 -19.35 9.45 -26.11
C LEU A 345 -19.83 8.24 -26.92
N LYS A 346 -20.93 7.60 -26.50
CA LYS A 346 -21.54 6.48 -27.23
C LYS A 346 -21.99 6.81 -28.66
N PHE A 347 -22.14 8.09 -28.99
CA PHE A 347 -22.50 8.53 -30.34
C PHE A 347 -21.29 8.88 -31.21
N LEU A 348 -20.07 8.84 -30.66
CA LEU A 348 -18.85 9.08 -31.44
C LEU A 348 -18.40 7.78 -32.12
N PRO A 349 -18.10 7.82 -33.43
CA PRO A 349 -17.50 6.69 -34.13
C PRO A 349 -16.09 6.43 -33.60
N VAL A 350 -15.85 5.21 -33.09
CA VAL A 350 -14.53 4.80 -32.60
C VAL A 350 -13.50 4.86 -33.74
N GLY A 351 -12.30 5.36 -33.44
CA GLY A 351 -11.18 5.49 -34.37
C GLY A 351 -11.29 6.66 -35.36
N HIS A 352 -12.35 7.47 -35.28
CA HIS A 352 -12.57 8.59 -36.20
C HIS A 352 -12.57 9.93 -35.46
N LYS A 353 -12.01 10.95 -36.11
CA LYS A 353 -11.96 12.31 -35.58
C LYS A 353 -13.23 13.08 -35.97
N VAL A 354 -13.95 13.59 -34.97
CA VAL A 354 -15.20 14.35 -35.11
C VAL A 354 -14.97 15.79 -34.70
N LYS A 355 -15.35 16.73 -35.57
CA LYS A 355 -15.33 18.16 -35.26
C LYS A 355 -16.64 18.56 -34.58
N VAL A 356 -16.54 19.21 -33.43
CA VAL A 356 -17.68 19.80 -32.71
C VAL A 356 -17.39 21.26 -32.38
N THR A 357 -18.44 22.07 -32.29
CA THR A 357 -18.32 23.51 -32.03
C THR A 357 -18.92 23.82 -30.67
N LEU A 358 -18.12 24.44 -29.80
CA LEU A 358 -18.60 25.03 -28.54
C LEU A 358 -19.16 26.43 -28.85
N PRO A 359 -20.47 26.66 -28.69
CA PRO A 359 -21.04 27.98 -28.89
C PRO A 359 -20.52 28.94 -27.81
N VAL A 360 -20.19 30.17 -28.22
CA VAL A 360 -19.78 31.24 -27.31
C VAL A 360 -20.64 32.47 -27.59
N ARG A 361 -21.43 32.90 -26.60
CA ARG A 361 -22.26 34.10 -26.73
C ARG A 361 -21.40 35.33 -27.02
N HIS A 362 -21.78 36.06 -28.07
CA HIS A 362 -21.17 37.31 -28.51
C HIS A 362 -19.68 37.24 -28.92
N ASN A 363 -19.12 36.05 -29.14
CA ASN A 363 -17.72 35.85 -29.56
C ASN A 363 -17.59 34.69 -30.59
N VAL A 364 -16.37 34.41 -31.05
CA VAL A 364 -16.06 33.36 -32.05
C VAL A 364 -16.26 31.95 -31.46
N PRO A 365 -17.09 31.08 -32.04
CA PRO A 365 -17.27 29.71 -31.55
C PRO A 365 -15.95 28.94 -31.53
N LEU A 366 -15.68 28.20 -30.45
CA LEU A 366 -14.44 27.44 -30.30
C LEU A 366 -14.58 26.06 -30.95
N GLN A 367 -13.63 25.67 -31.79
CA GLN A 367 -13.61 24.36 -32.44
C GLN A 367 -12.89 23.33 -31.57
N LEU A 368 -13.54 22.19 -31.34
CA LEU A 368 -12.98 21.02 -30.66
C LEU A 368 -12.96 19.85 -31.63
N TYR A 369 -11.89 19.08 -31.63
CA TYR A 369 -11.78 17.85 -32.38
C TYR A 369 -11.70 16.66 -31.42
N LEU A 370 -12.71 15.80 -31.47
CA LEU A 370 -12.87 14.66 -30.58
C LEU A 370 -12.48 13.38 -31.33
N GLN A 371 -11.66 12.54 -30.72
CA GLN A 371 -11.38 11.21 -31.23
C GLN A 371 -11.53 10.19 -30.09
N LEU A 372 -12.43 9.22 -30.29
CA LEU A 372 -12.67 8.15 -29.32
C LEU A 372 -11.92 6.90 -29.76
N ASN A 373 -11.07 6.36 -28.91
CA ASN A 373 -10.26 5.17 -29.21
C ASN A 373 -10.56 4.05 -28.20
N ASP A 374 -10.62 2.79 -28.66
CA ASP A 374 -10.70 1.62 -27.77
C ASP A 374 -9.31 1.30 -27.20
N CYS A 375 -9.21 1.15 -25.88
CA CYS A 375 -7.97 0.74 -25.21
C CYS A 375 -7.82 -0.79 -25.21
N THR A 376 -7.64 -1.40 -26.39
CA THR A 376 -7.48 -2.85 -26.56
C THR A 376 -6.11 -3.40 -26.15
N GLU A 377 -5.20 -2.52 -25.71
CA GLU A 377 -3.85 -2.89 -25.31
C GLU A 377 -3.82 -3.87 -24.13
N LYS A 378 -2.78 -4.70 -24.10
CA LYS A 378 -2.47 -5.60 -22.99
C LYS A 378 -2.33 -4.77 -21.71
N LEU A 379 -2.85 -5.29 -20.59
CA LEU A 379 -2.69 -4.64 -19.29
C LEU A 379 -1.21 -4.45 -18.94
N ASP A 380 -0.88 -3.26 -18.45
CA ASP A 380 0.42 -2.96 -17.84
C ASP A 380 0.52 -3.55 -16.42
N VAL A 381 -0.63 -3.73 -15.76
CA VAL A 381 -0.74 -4.47 -14.50
C VAL A 381 -0.89 -5.96 -14.81
N ARG A 382 0.04 -6.75 -14.31
CA ARG A 382 0.00 -8.21 -14.37
C ARG A 382 -0.97 -8.72 -13.31
N LEU A 383 -2.05 -9.36 -13.75
CA LEU A 383 -3.01 -10.05 -12.87
C LEU A 383 -2.69 -11.56 -12.84
N GLY A 384 -2.15 -12.04 -11.73
CA GLY A 384 -1.88 -13.45 -11.47
C GLY A 384 -1.03 -13.65 -10.20
N TYR A 385 -1.16 -14.80 -9.57
CA TYR A 385 -0.45 -15.13 -8.33
C TYR A 385 0.89 -15.85 -8.54
N ASP A 386 1.17 -16.32 -9.75
CA ASP A 386 2.46 -16.95 -10.03
C ASP A 386 3.61 -15.92 -9.99
N LEU A 387 4.84 -16.44 -9.91
CA LEU A 387 6.04 -15.63 -10.09
C LEU A 387 6.08 -15.04 -11.49
N CYS A 388 6.57 -13.81 -11.63
CA CYS A 388 6.80 -13.22 -12.95
C CYS A 388 7.80 -14.05 -13.76
N ARG A 389 7.77 -13.89 -15.08
CA ARG A 389 8.62 -14.64 -16.00
C ARG A 389 10.10 -14.40 -15.70
N GLU A 390 10.46 -13.17 -15.40
CA GLU A 390 11.82 -12.74 -15.09
C GLU A 390 12.34 -13.41 -13.80
N GLU A 391 11.51 -13.54 -12.77
CA GLU A 391 11.87 -14.28 -11.55
C GLU A 391 12.01 -15.79 -11.82
N GLN A 392 11.16 -16.37 -12.66
CA GLN A 392 11.29 -17.77 -13.07
C GLN A 392 12.59 -18.04 -13.85
N GLU A 393 12.94 -17.15 -14.78
CA GLU A 393 14.20 -17.21 -15.55
C GLU A 393 15.41 -17.03 -14.62
N PHE A 394 15.33 -16.11 -13.65
CA PHE A 394 16.35 -15.97 -12.60
C PHE A 394 16.53 -17.26 -11.80
N LEU A 395 15.44 -17.89 -11.34
CA LEU A 395 15.50 -19.12 -10.56
C LEU A 395 16.17 -20.27 -11.32
N GLN A 396 15.93 -20.39 -12.63
CA GLN A 396 16.61 -21.39 -13.46
C GLN A 396 18.13 -21.21 -13.49
N LYS A 397 18.60 -19.96 -13.53
CA LYS A 397 20.03 -19.60 -13.50
C LYS A 397 20.60 -19.80 -12.10
N ARG A 398 19.97 -19.20 -11.08
CA ARG A 398 20.43 -19.23 -9.68
C ARG A 398 20.52 -20.64 -9.12
N LYS A 399 19.58 -21.52 -9.45
CA LYS A 399 19.62 -22.94 -9.00
C LYS A 399 20.90 -23.66 -9.41
N ARG A 400 21.53 -23.31 -10.54
CA ARG A 400 22.82 -23.90 -10.97
C ARG A 400 23.96 -23.43 -10.09
N VAL A 401 23.98 -22.14 -9.74
CA VAL A 401 24.96 -21.55 -8.81
C VAL A 401 24.81 -22.19 -7.42
N VAL A 402 23.58 -22.25 -6.90
CA VAL A 402 23.27 -22.84 -5.60
C VAL A 402 23.64 -24.32 -5.56
N ALA A 403 23.30 -25.11 -6.58
CA ALA A 403 23.67 -26.53 -6.64
C ALA A 403 25.18 -26.75 -6.56
N SER A 404 25.95 -25.94 -7.31
CA SER A 404 27.41 -25.98 -7.34
C SER A 404 28.02 -25.57 -5.99
N ALA A 405 27.48 -24.53 -5.36
CA ALA A 405 27.92 -24.06 -4.05
C ALA A 405 27.63 -25.09 -2.94
N LEU A 406 26.40 -25.62 -2.89
CA LEU A 406 26.00 -26.64 -1.90
C LEU A 406 26.85 -27.91 -2.01
N LYS A 407 27.20 -28.34 -3.23
CA LYS A 407 28.11 -29.48 -3.42
C LYS A 407 29.47 -29.25 -2.76
N ARG A 408 30.05 -28.05 -2.94
CA ARG A 408 31.35 -27.70 -2.35
C ARG A 408 31.27 -27.60 -0.83
N VAL A 409 30.26 -26.90 -0.32
CA VAL A 409 30.16 -26.55 1.10
C VAL A 409 29.76 -27.75 1.97
N LEU A 410 28.88 -28.62 1.47
CA LEU A 410 28.43 -29.83 2.16
C LEU A 410 29.23 -31.09 1.78
N HIS A 411 30.26 -30.95 0.93
CA HIS A 411 31.07 -32.06 0.43
C HIS A 411 30.23 -33.22 -0.15
N LEU A 412 29.22 -32.90 -0.96
CA LEU A 412 28.32 -33.90 -1.52
C LEU A 412 29.03 -34.78 -2.56
N GLU A 413 28.83 -36.10 -2.47
CA GLU A 413 29.45 -37.08 -3.39
C GLU A 413 29.03 -36.89 -4.85
N ARG A 414 27.78 -36.45 -5.09
CA ARG A 414 27.22 -36.22 -6.43
C ARG A 414 26.60 -34.83 -6.56
N ASP A 415 26.47 -34.40 -7.81
CA ASP A 415 25.73 -33.18 -8.14
C ASP A 415 24.24 -33.29 -7.76
N LEU A 416 23.68 -32.17 -7.31
CA LEU A 416 22.25 -32.04 -7.03
C LEU A 416 21.47 -31.86 -8.32
N HIS A 417 20.38 -32.61 -8.47
CA HIS A 417 19.41 -32.35 -9.52
C HIS A 417 18.55 -31.13 -9.18
N GLY A 418 17.98 -30.45 -10.19
CA GLY A 418 17.28 -29.17 -9.97
C GLY A 418 16.08 -29.18 -9.00
N HIS A 419 15.49 -30.35 -8.71
CA HIS A 419 14.43 -30.51 -7.69
C HIS A 419 14.98 -30.79 -6.28
N GLU A 420 16.23 -31.23 -6.18
CA GLU A 420 16.95 -31.49 -4.92
C GLU A 420 17.62 -30.24 -4.36
N VAL A 421 17.71 -29.17 -5.14
CA VAL A 421 18.28 -27.88 -4.72
C VAL A 421 17.27 -27.15 -3.83
N PRO A 422 17.56 -26.96 -2.53
CA PRO A 422 16.67 -26.20 -1.64
C PRO A 422 16.71 -24.71 -1.99
N VAL A 423 15.59 -24.02 -1.80
CA VAL A 423 15.50 -22.57 -1.87
C VAL A 423 15.87 -22.00 -0.50
N ILE A 424 17.03 -21.37 -0.41
CA ILE A 424 17.55 -20.75 0.82
C ILE A 424 17.35 -19.23 0.72
N ALA A 425 16.82 -18.61 1.76
CA ALA A 425 16.63 -17.17 1.83
C ALA A 425 17.34 -16.55 3.04
N VAL A 426 17.85 -15.34 2.88
CA VAL A 426 18.30 -14.48 3.99
C VAL A 426 17.21 -13.44 4.24
N MET A 427 16.71 -13.36 5.47
CA MET A 427 15.68 -12.42 5.88
C MET A 427 16.22 -11.47 6.93
N ALA A 428 16.27 -10.17 6.63
CA ALA A 428 16.81 -9.15 7.52
C ALA A 428 15.72 -8.21 8.04
N THR A 429 15.70 -7.96 9.35
CA THR A 429 14.77 -6.99 9.99
C THR A 429 15.26 -5.55 9.81
N GLY A 430 14.45 -4.57 10.18
CA GLY A 430 14.83 -3.16 10.25
C GLY A 430 15.60 -2.77 11.51
N GLY A 431 16.15 -1.56 11.51
CA GLY A 431 16.90 -1.02 12.65
C GLY A 431 17.84 0.15 12.31
N GLY A 432 17.55 0.95 11.28
CA GLY A 432 18.41 2.07 10.88
C GLY A 432 19.86 1.64 10.57
N LEU A 433 20.82 2.46 10.99
CA LEU A 433 22.25 2.18 10.77
C LEU A 433 22.73 0.90 11.46
N ARG A 434 22.07 0.48 12.54
CA ARG A 434 22.41 -0.75 13.27
C ARG A 434 22.16 -1.95 12.35
N ALA A 435 20.97 -2.00 11.76
CA ALA A 435 20.60 -3.04 10.81
C ALA A 435 21.49 -3.00 9.56
N MET A 436 21.79 -1.81 9.03
CA MET A 436 22.68 -1.66 7.87
C MET A 436 24.08 -2.26 8.16
N SER A 437 24.71 -1.81 9.26
CA SER A 437 26.08 -2.21 9.63
C SER A 437 26.18 -3.68 10.00
N ALA A 438 25.24 -4.18 10.82
CA ALA A 438 25.19 -5.58 11.22
C ALA A 438 24.96 -6.51 10.02
N MET A 439 24.08 -6.13 9.08
CA MET A 439 23.83 -6.91 7.88
C MET A 439 25.07 -7.05 7.00
N PHE A 440 25.89 -6.01 6.83
CA PHE A 440 27.17 -6.15 6.14
C PHE A 440 28.07 -7.18 6.83
N GLY A 441 28.16 -7.14 8.18
CA GLY A 441 28.93 -8.11 8.95
C GLY A 441 28.45 -9.56 8.76
N HIS A 442 27.14 -9.78 8.78
CA HIS A 442 26.55 -11.11 8.55
C HIS A 442 26.75 -11.61 7.11
N LEU A 443 26.52 -10.76 6.09
CA LEU A 443 26.74 -11.13 4.69
C LEU A 443 28.22 -11.45 4.42
N LEU A 444 29.14 -10.68 5.03
CA LEU A 444 30.57 -10.96 4.98
C LEU A 444 30.91 -12.33 5.60
N ALA A 445 30.31 -12.67 6.75
CA ALA A 445 30.50 -13.99 7.34
C ALA A 445 29.94 -15.12 6.46
N LEU A 446 28.76 -14.96 5.88
CA LEU A 446 28.19 -15.93 4.93
C LEU A 446 29.08 -16.09 3.68
N GLN A 447 29.70 -15.02 3.20
CA GLN A 447 30.69 -15.08 2.11
C GLN A 447 31.93 -15.88 2.54
N LYS A 448 32.48 -15.62 3.73
CA LYS A 448 33.64 -16.36 4.27
C LYS A 448 33.36 -17.85 4.49
N LEU A 449 32.11 -18.22 4.78
CA LEU A 449 31.68 -19.62 4.86
C LEU A 449 31.34 -20.24 3.49
N ASN A 450 31.49 -19.50 2.39
CA ASN A 450 31.04 -19.88 1.04
C ASN A 450 29.54 -20.20 0.95
N LEU A 451 28.74 -19.68 1.88
CA LEU A 451 27.30 -19.90 1.96
C LEU A 451 26.49 -18.87 1.17
N LEU A 452 27.06 -17.70 0.86
CA LEU A 452 26.35 -16.64 0.14
C LEU A 452 25.88 -17.08 -1.26
N ASP A 453 26.66 -17.92 -1.96
CA ASP A 453 26.27 -18.52 -3.24
C ASP A 453 25.15 -19.57 -3.12
N CYS A 454 24.90 -20.09 -1.91
CA CYS A 454 23.80 -21.01 -1.65
C CYS A 454 22.46 -20.27 -1.49
N VAL A 455 22.47 -18.95 -1.26
CA VAL A 455 21.27 -18.14 -1.03
C VAL A 455 20.57 -17.83 -2.36
N THR A 456 19.27 -18.07 -2.45
CA THR A 456 18.43 -17.74 -3.62
C THR A 456 17.80 -16.36 -3.50
N TYR A 457 17.30 -16.01 -2.32
CA TYR A 457 16.62 -14.74 -2.05
C TYR A 457 17.26 -14.00 -0.88
N VAL A 458 17.29 -12.68 -0.94
CA VAL A 458 17.63 -11.82 0.21
C VAL A 458 16.56 -10.76 0.39
N THR A 459 16.09 -10.55 1.62
CA THR A 459 15.02 -9.59 1.90
C THR A 459 15.45 -8.60 2.96
N GLY A 460 15.11 -7.33 2.76
CA GLY A 460 15.45 -6.24 3.67
C GLY A 460 14.21 -5.46 4.11
N ALA A 461 14.18 -5.11 5.40
CA ALA A 461 13.21 -4.21 6.00
C ALA A 461 13.94 -2.96 6.52
N SER A 462 13.33 -1.79 6.40
CA SER A 462 13.86 -0.52 6.91
C SER A 462 15.37 -0.35 6.64
N GLY A 463 16.19 0.00 7.63
CA GLY A 463 17.64 0.21 7.45
C GLY A 463 18.44 -0.91 6.76
N SER A 464 17.98 -2.18 6.76
CA SER A 464 18.63 -3.24 5.96
C SER A 464 18.47 -3.04 4.45
N THR A 465 17.49 -2.25 4.01
CA THR A 465 17.35 -1.89 2.59
C THR A 465 18.51 -1.03 2.11
N TRP A 466 19.16 -0.24 2.99
CA TRP A 466 20.34 0.56 2.62
C TRP A 466 21.53 -0.34 2.25
N THR A 467 21.75 -1.43 3.00
CA THR A 467 22.77 -2.44 2.66
C THR A 467 22.49 -3.07 1.31
N LEU A 468 21.23 -3.45 1.05
CA LEU A 468 20.85 -4.04 -0.24
C LEU A 468 20.96 -3.01 -1.39
N ALA A 469 20.53 -1.77 -1.20
CA ALA A 469 20.62 -0.76 -2.24
C ALA A 469 22.08 -0.45 -2.62
N ASP A 470 22.97 -0.32 -1.64
CA ASP A 470 24.39 -0.05 -1.85
C ASP A 470 25.11 -1.25 -2.51
N LEU A 471 24.91 -2.47 -2.00
CA LEU A 471 25.52 -3.67 -2.59
C LEU A 471 25.09 -3.92 -4.03
N TYR A 472 23.78 -3.80 -4.30
CA TYR A 472 23.25 -4.11 -5.63
C TYR A 472 23.56 -3.06 -6.69
N GLU A 473 24.17 -1.92 -6.34
CA GLU A 473 24.79 -1.00 -7.31
C GLU A 473 25.93 -1.68 -8.09
N HIS A 474 26.55 -2.70 -7.50
CA HIS A 474 27.61 -3.49 -8.11
C HIS A 474 27.10 -4.85 -8.60
N ALA A 475 27.19 -5.10 -9.91
CA ALA A 475 26.61 -6.30 -10.53
C ALA A 475 27.22 -7.64 -10.05
N ASP A 476 28.42 -7.62 -9.50
CA ASP A 476 29.18 -8.78 -9.05
C ASP A 476 29.51 -8.74 -7.55
N TRP A 477 28.71 -8.00 -6.76
CA TRP A 477 28.99 -7.73 -5.35
C TRP A 477 29.24 -8.98 -4.49
N SER A 478 28.48 -10.07 -4.68
CA SER A 478 28.66 -11.28 -3.87
C SER A 478 29.88 -12.11 -4.28
N GLN A 479 30.40 -11.86 -5.49
CA GLN A 479 31.56 -12.56 -6.06
C GLN A 479 32.87 -11.83 -5.76
N LYS A 480 32.79 -10.59 -5.24
CA LYS A 480 33.92 -9.77 -4.78
C LYS A 480 33.93 -9.69 -3.27
N THR A 481 35.10 -9.39 -2.71
CA THR A 481 35.30 -9.22 -1.27
C THR A 481 34.36 -8.13 -0.72
N LEU A 482 33.58 -8.45 0.32
CA LEU A 482 32.67 -7.49 0.96
C LEU A 482 33.39 -6.49 1.88
N GLU A 483 34.68 -6.68 2.13
CA GLU A 483 35.53 -5.80 2.92
C GLU A 483 35.66 -4.39 2.34
N GLU A 484 35.70 -4.23 1.02
CA GLU A 484 35.81 -2.91 0.38
C GLU A 484 34.52 -2.07 0.54
N PRO A 485 33.32 -2.57 0.19
CA PRO A 485 32.07 -1.88 0.50
C PRO A 485 31.91 -1.57 1.99
N LEU A 486 32.26 -2.53 2.86
CA LEU A 486 32.19 -2.34 4.31
C LEU A 486 33.06 -1.18 4.80
N ARG A 487 34.28 -1.03 4.26
CA ARG A 487 35.17 0.09 4.58
C ARG A 487 34.57 1.42 4.12
N ALA A 488 34.00 1.47 2.91
CA ALA A 488 33.34 2.68 2.42
C ALA A 488 32.14 3.07 3.31
N VAL A 489 31.35 2.10 3.75
CA VAL A 489 30.23 2.34 4.68
C VAL A 489 30.72 2.84 6.03
N LYS A 490 31.81 2.27 6.57
CA LYS A 490 32.44 2.75 7.80
C LYS A 490 32.81 4.22 7.70
N GLU A 491 33.51 4.60 6.63
CA GLU A 491 33.87 5.99 6.37
C GLU A 491 32.63 6.88 6.34
N GLN A 492 31.55 6.45 5.71
CA GLN A 492 30.33 7.26 5.66
C GLN A 492 29.60 7.36 6.99
N VAL A 493 29.45 6.27 7.75
CA VAL A 493 28.73 6.25 9.04
C VAL A 493 29.47 7.03 10.13
N THR A 494 30.79 7.16 10.03
CA THR A 494 31.63 7.84 11.03
C THR A 494 31.78 9.33 10.80
N LYS A 495 31.41 9.83 9.62
CA LYS A 495 31.53 11.25 9.28
C LYS A 495 30.50 12.12 9.99
N CYS A 496 30.91 13.35 10.30
CA CYS A 496 30.02 14.39 10.81
C CYS A 496 28.95 14.76 9.79
N LYS A 497 27.69 14.87 10.24
CA LYS A 497 26.52 15.08 9.38
C LYS A 497 25.93 16.50 9.44
N LEU A 498 26.62 17.43 10.11
CA LEU A 498 26.17 18.83 10.23
C LEU A 498 25.96 19.52 8.87
N ASN A 499 26.73 19.13 7.84
CA ASN A 499 26.65 19.74 6.52
C ASN A 499 25.45 19.28 5.68
N LEU A 500 24.69 18.23 6.09
CA LEU A 500 23.55 17.72 5.32
C LEU A 500 22.43 18.74 5.08
N MET A 501 22.38 19.78 5.91
CA MET A 501 21.38 20.83 5.86
C MET A 501 22.02 22.21 5.61
N SER A 502 23.19 22.21 4.97
CA SER A 502 23.81 23.44 4.45
C SER A 502 22.87 24.14 3.47
N MET A 503 23.01 25.46 3.33
CA MET A 503 22.19 26.24 2.41
C MET A 503 22.29 25.73 0.95
N GLU A 504 23.43 25.15 0.58
CA GLU A 504 23.63 24.50 -0.71
C GLU A 504 22.75 23.25 -0.86
N HIS A 505 22.77 22.34 0.13
CA HIS A 505 21.94 21.15 0.13
C HIS A 505 20.44 21.49 0.21
N LEU A 506 20.03 22.47 1.00
CA LEU A 506 18.62 22.90 1.07
C LEU A 506 18.10 23.43 -0.27
N LYS A 507 18.91 24.25 -0.96
CA LYS A 507 18.59 24.70 -2.32
C LYS A 507 18.50 23.53 -3.30
N TYR A 508 19.41 22.56 -3.18
CA TYR A 508 19.37 21.33 -3.97
C TYR A 508 18.09 20.53 -3.71
N TYR A 509 17.71 20.29 -2.45
CA TYR A 509 16.50 19.54 -2.09
C TYR A 509 15.25 20.23 -2.63
N HIS A 510 15.10 21.53 -2.39
CA HIS A 510 13.97 22.29 -2.91
C HIS A 510 13.89 22.20 -4.44
N LYS A 511 15.02 22.34 -5.13
CA LYS A 511 15.08 22.21 -6.60
C LYS A 511 14.60 20.83 -7.07
N GLU A 512 15.15 19.75 -6.50
CA GLU A 512 14.77 18.38 -6.87
C GLU A 512 13.30 18.09 -6.57
N LEU A 513 12.78 18.56 -5.45
CA LEU A 513 11.37 18.39 -5.07
C LEU A 513 10.44 19.16 -6.02
N ALA A 514 10.81 20.37 -6.41
CA ALA A 514 10.06 21.16 -7.39
C ALA A 514 10.07 20.51 -8.79
N GLU A 515 11.23 20.03 -9.25
CA GLU A 515 11.35 19.31 -10.53
C GLU A 515 10.55 18.01 -10.52
N ARG A 516 10.61 17.24 -9.42
CA ARG A 516 9.83 16.02 -9.21
C ARG A 516 8.33 16.29 -9.21
N ALA A 517 7.87 17.35 -8.54
CA ALA A 517 6.48 17.76 -8.54
C ALA A 517 6.02 18.19 -9.95
N LYS A 518 6.85 18.94 -10.68
CA LYS A 518 6.59 19.35 -12.08
C LYS A 518 6.47 18.14 -13.01
N ALA A 519 7.24 17.08 -12.77
CA ALA A 519 7.13 15.83 -13.52
C ALA A 519 5.83 15.05 -13.22
N GLY A 520 5.06 15.41 -12.18
CA GLY A 520 3.76 14.82 -11.85
C GLY A 520 3.79 13.78 -10.72
N HIS A 521 4.93 13.60 -10.06
CA HIS A 521 5.04 12.76 -8.88
C HIS A 521 4.32 13.40 -7.68
N VAL A 522 3.81 12.57 -6.77
CA VAL A 522 3.13 13.06 -5.57
C VAL A 522 4.17 13.49 -4.54
N SER A 523 4.21 14.78 -4.21
CA SER A 523 5.08 15.26 -3.12
C SER A 523 4.65 14.69 -1.76
N SER A 524 5.60 14.41 -0.87
CA SER A 524 5.31 14.03 0.51
C SER A 524 6.51 14.36 1.39
N PHE A 525 6.34 14.41 2.71
CA PHE A 525 7.47 14.63 3.59
C PHE A 525 8.53 13.50 3.50
N THR A 526 8.10 12.29 3.16
CA THR A 526 8.98 11.16 2.79
C THR A 526 9.94 11.50 1.65
N THR A 527 9.52 12.31 0.66
CA THR A 527 10.41 12.71 -0.45
C THR A 527 11.55 13.63 -0.01
N LEU A 528 11.34 14.48 1.00
CA LEU A 528 12.42 15.27 1.59
C LEU A 528 13.38 14.36 2.35
N TRP A 529 12.86 13.46 3.19
CA TRP A 529 13.67 12.46 3.89
C TRP A 529 14.54 11.65 2.93
N SER A 530 14.00 11.26 1.77
CA SER A 530 14.74 10.52 0.74
C SER A 530 16.00 11.25 0.26
N LEU A 531 15.92 12.57 0.08
CA LEU A 531 17.06 13.38 -0.37
C LEU A 531 18.07 13.64 0.74
N VAL A 532 17.59 13.90 1.96
CA VAL A 532 18.45 14.04 3.15
C VAL A 532 19.20 12.73 3.40
N GLN A 533 18.52 11.59 3.28
CA GLN A 533 19.10 10.26 3.39
C GLN A 533 20.13 9.98 2.30
N GLU A 534 19.87 10.36 1.05
CA GLU A 534 20.83 10.19 -0.05
C GLU A 534 22.15 10.91 0.26
N MET A 535 22.09 12.17 0.70
CA MET A 535 23.28 12.91 1.10
C MET A 535 23.92 12.32 2.35
N PHE A 536 23.11 11.82 3.28
CA PHE A 536 23.58 11.16 4.49
C PHE A 536 24.42 9.91 4.20
N LEU A 537 23.95 9.03 3.30
CA LEU A 537 24.62 7.78 2.96
C LEU A 537 25.75 7.95 1.95
N HIS A 538 25.66 8.96 1.07
CA HIS A 538 26.50 9.03 -0.12
C HIS A 538 27.19 10.37 -0.39
N GLU A 539 26.82 11.45 0.31
CA GLU A 539 27.32 12.83 0.16
C GLU A 539 27.11 13.47 -1.22
N ARG A 540 26.57 12.72 -2.18
CA ARG A 540 26.32 13.17 -3.54
C ARG A 540 25.09 12.46 -4.11
N PRO A 541 24.38 13.09 -5.05
CA PRO A 541 23.24 12.44 -5.71
C PRO A 541 23.70 11.19 -6.48
N ARG A 542 23.02 10.06 -6.28
CA ARG A 542 23.24 8.83 -7.05
C ARG A 542 22.09 8.67 -8.05
N LYS A 543 22.41 8.69 -9.35
CA LYS A 543 21.44 8.44 -10.43
C LYS A 543 21.21 6.93 -10.64
N TYR A 544 21.07 6.20 -9.55
CA TYR A 544 20.84 4.76 -9.52
C TYR A 544 19.35 4.45 -9.36
N LYS A 545 18.85 3.38 -9.98
CA LYS A 545 17.42 3.00 -9.95
C LYS A 545 17.25 1.53 -9.56
N LEU A 546 16.02 1.15 -9.21
CA LEU A 546 15.70 -0.23 -8.86
C LEU A 546 15.88 -1.17 -10.05
N THR A 547 15.53 -0.74 -11.27
CA THR A 547 15.75 -1.57 -12.46
C THR A 547 17.21 -1.79 -12.83
N ASP A 548 18.12 -0.91 -12.42
CA ASP A 548 19.56 -1.07 -12.68
C ASP A 548 20.11 -2.31 -11.96
N GLN A 549 19.51 -2.72 -10.84
CA GLN A 549 19.85 -3.93 -10.09
C GLN A 549 19.65 -5.22 -10.90
N ARG A 550 18.89 -5.19 -12.01
CA ARG A 550 18.73 -6.36 -12.91
C ARG A 550 20.07 -6.87 -13.44
N LYS A 551 21.06 -5.98 -13.62
CA LYS A 551 22.43 -6.35 -14.01
C LYS A 551 23.08 -7.30 -13.01
N ALA A 552 22.78 -7.12 -11.72
CA ALA A 552 23.26 -7.98 -10.64
C ALA A 552 22.61 -9.38 -10.62
N LEU A 553 21.64 -9.65 -11.51
CA LEU A 553 20.85 -10.87 -11.53
C LEU A 553 20.91 -11.61 -12.87
N GLU A 554 21.51 -11.01 -13.89
CA GLU A 554 21.49 -11.47 -15.28
C GLU A 554 21.99 -12.92 -15.43
N HIS A 555 22.97 -13.31 -14.63
CA HIS A 555 23.56 -14.66 -14.63
C HIS A 555 23.17 -15.49 -13.40
N GLY A 556 22.27 -14.98 -12.55
CA GLY A 556 21.97 -15.58 -11.25
C GLY A 556 23.15 -15.50 -10.28
N GLN A 557 24.07 -14.55 -10.48
CA GLN A 557 25.32 -14.43 -9.73
C GLN A 557 25.11 -13.90 -8.30
N ASN A 558 24.06 -13.11 -8.06
CA ASN A 558 23.66 -12.70 -6.72
C ASN A 558 22.27 -13.28 -6.37
N PRO A 559 21.89 -13.35 -5.09
CA PRO A 559 20.49 -13.60 -4.68
C PRO A 559 19.54 -12.53 -5.26
N LEU A 560 18.25 -12.83 -5.41
CA LEU A 560 17.25 -11.82 -5.80
C LEU A 560 16.85 -10.97 -4.57
N PRO A 561 16.99 -9.63 -4.59
CA PRO A 561 16.62 -8.79 -3.47
C PRO A 561 15.13 -8.47 -3.46
N PHE A 562 14.52 -8.49 -2.28
CA PHE A 562 13.20 -7.92 -2.02
C PHE A 562 13.25 -6.86 -0.94
N TYR A 563 12.46 -5.81 -1.15
CA TYR A 563 12.27 -4.71 -0.22
C TYR A 563 10.80 -4.65 0.20
N ALA A 564 10.56 -4.67 1.51
CA ALA A 564 9.21 -4.76 2.08
C ALA A 564 8.70 -3.39 2.56
N VAL A 565 7.43 -3.10 2.30
CA VAL A 565 6.72 -1.91 2.78
C VAL A 565 5.24 -2.24 2.99
N LEU A 566 4.52 -1.45 3.79
CA LEU A 566 3.10 -1.62 4.04
C LEU A 566 2.29 -0.53 3.37
N ASN A 567 1.22 -0.90 2.66
CA ASN A 567 0.16 0.01 2.25
C ASN A 567 -0.89 0.13 3.35
N VAL A 568 -1.23 1.36 3.75
CA VAL A 568 -2.22 1.69 4.78
C VAL A 568 -3.31 2.65 4.24
N LYS A 569 -4.27 3.02 5.08
CA LYS A 569 -5.27 4.06 4.77
C LYS A 569 -4.98 5.32 5.58
N GLU A 570 -5.07 6.49 4.93
CA GLU A 570 -4.68 7.77 5.51
C GLU A 570 -5.63 8.30 6.60
N GLU A 571 -6.95 8.20 6.41
CA GLU A 571 -7.89 9.04 7.19
C GLU A 571 -8.95 8.28 7.99
N LYS A 572 -9.25 7.01 7.66
CA LYS A 572 -10.42 6.30 8.22
C LYS A 572 -10.09 5.20 9.22
N TYR A 573 -8.87 4.67 9.18
CA TYR A 573 -8.51 3.46 9.90
C TYR A 573 -7.07 3.56 10.40
N SER A 574 -6.82 3.16 11.65
CA SER A 574 -5.45 3.01 12.14
C SER A 574 -4.71 1.90 11.37
N THR A 575 -3.38 1.92 11.35
CA THR A 575 -2.52 0.87 10.75
C THR A 575 -2.83 -0.53 11.28
N PHE A 576 -3.36 -0.63 12.50
CA PHE A 576 -3.82 -1.90 13.07
C PHE A 576 -5.14 -2.40 12.45
N LYS A 577 -5.99 -1.49 11.96
CA LYS A 577 -7.29 -1.77 11.33
C LYS A 577 -7.19 -2.04 9.82
N PHE A 578 -6.17 -1.54 9.13
CA PHE A 578 -5.90 -1.83 7.71
C PHE A 578 -4.42 -1.76 7.35
N ARG A 579 -3.92 -2.81 6.69
CA ARG A 579 -2.57 -2.87 6.11
C ARG A 579 -2.50 -3.92 5.00
N GLU A 580 -1.57 -3.74 4.07
CA GLU A 580 -1.30 -4.69 3.00
C GLU A 580 0.18 -4.72 2.68
N TRP A 581 0.77 -5.91 2.59
CA TRP A 581 2.15 -6.05 2.15
C TRP A 581 2.31 -5.60 0.71
N THR A 582 3.32 -4.78 0.47
CA THR A 582 3.78 -4.40 -0.86
C THR A 582 5.25 -4.80 -0.96
N GLU A 583 5.58 -5.58 -1.98
CA GLU A 583 6.94 -6.07 -2.23
C GLU A 583 7.53 -5.37 -3.45
N PHE A 584 8.81 -4.98 -3.35
CA PHE A 584 9.59 -4.40 -4.43
C PHE A 584 10.73 -5.35 -4.78
N SER A 585 10.93 -5.58 -6.07
CA SER A 585 12.09 -6.28 -6.61
C SER A 585 12.58 -5.54 -7.85
N PRO A 586 13.78 -5.87 -8.35
CA PRO A 586 14.25 -5.32 -9.63
C PRO A 586 13.32 -5.63 -10.80
N TYR A 587 12.46 -6.66 -10.73
CA TYR A 587 11.55 -7.05 -11.80
C TYR A 587 10.16 -6.42 -11.67
N GLU A 588 9.51 -6.59 -10.51
CA GLU A 588 8.15 -6.14 -10.28
C GLU A 588 7.94 -5.51 -8.89
N VAL A 589 6.94 -4.63 -8.80
CA VAL A 589 6.32 -4.16 -7.56
C VAL A 589 4.94 -4.79 -7.46
N ALA A 590 4.64 -5.45 -6.35
CA ALA A 590 3.44 -6.28 -6.21
C ALA A 590 2.72 -6.05 -4.88
N ILE A 591 1.39 -6.22 -4.91
CA ILE A 591 0.56 -6.39 -3.71
C ILE A 591 0.01 -7.82 -3.75
N PRO A 592 0.65 -8.78 -3.03
CA PRO A 592 0.33 -10.21 -3.13
C PRO A 592 -1.13 -10.53 -2.84
N LYS A 593 -1.78 -9.79 -1.92
CA LYS A 593 -3.19 -9.97 -1.57
C LYS A 593 -4.10 -10.07 -2.80
N TYR A 594 -3.86 -9.22 -3.80
CA TYR A 594 -4.68 -9.12 -5.00
C TYR A 594 -4.15 -9.92 -6.20
N GLY A 595 -2.99 -10.58 -6.06
CA GLY A 595 -2.30 -11.19 -7.18
C GLY A 595 -2.03 -10.20 -8.31
N ALA A 596 -1.60 -8.98 -7.96
CA ALA A 596 -1.43 -7.89 -8.91
C ALA A 596 -0.05 -7.23 -8.77
N SER A 597 0.63 -7.06 -9.89
CA SER A 597 1.96 -6.46 -9.94
C SER A 597 2.17 -5.60 -11.18
N ILE A 598 3.16 -4.73 -11.12
CA ILE A 598 3.65 -3.91 -12.24
C ILE A 598 5.15 -4.08 -12.40
N ARG A 599 5.66 -3.81 -13.59
CA ARG A 599 7.10 -3.64 -13.80
C ARG A 599 7.63 -2.52 -12.89
N SER A 600 8.78 -2.73 -12.27
CA SER A 600 9.31 -1.81 -11.25
C SER A 600 9.57 -0.39 -11.76
N GLU A 601 9.99 -0.23 -13.02
CA GLU A 601 10.14 1.08 -13.67
C GLU A 601 8.82 1.85 -13.87
N PHE A 602 7.67 1.18 -13.68
CA PHE A 602 6.36 1.82 -13.80
C PHE A 602 5.82 2.30 -12.45
N PHE A 603 6.51 1.99 -11.35
CA PHE A 603 6.09 2.44 -10.03
C PHE A 603 5.98 3.97 -9.98
N ASP A 604 4.93 4.45 -9.31
CA ASP A 604 4.51 5.86 -9.23
C ASP A 604 3.97 6.46 -10.55
N SER A 605 3.86 5.71 -11.65
CA SER A 605 3.08 6.13 -12.82
C SER A 605 1.57 6.11 -12.54
N GLU A 606 0.76 6.80 -13.35
CA GLU A 606 -0.70 6.76 -13.19
C GLU A 606 -1.31 5.60 -13.98
N PHE A 607 -2.23 4.88 -13.34
CA PHE A 607 -2.95 3.76 -13.91
C PHE A 607 -4.45 3.95 -13.79
N PHE A 608 -5.18 3.33 -14.72
CA PHE A 608 -6.62 3.18 -14.66
C PHE A 608 -7.02 1.82 -15.26
N MET A 609 -7.81 1.03 -14.54
CA MET A 609 -8.28 -0.29 -15.00
C MET A 609 -7.14 -1.20 -15.49
N GLY A 610 -5.99 -1.16 -14.82
CA GLY A 610 -4.83 -2.00 -15.15
C GLY A 610 -3.99 -1.52 -16.34
N ARG A 611 -4.31 -0.37 -16.95
CA ARG A 611 -3.55 0.26 -18.03
C ARG A 611 -2.85 1.51 -17.52
N ARG A 612 -1.63 1.75 -17.96
CA ARG A 612 -0.86 2.94 -17.58
C ARG A 612 -1.30 4.12 -18.44
N VAL A 613 -2.07 5.02 -17.85
CA VAL A 613 -2.64 6.21 -18.53
C VAL A 613 -1.67 7.39 -18.57
N LYS A 614 -0.70 7.43 -17.64
CA LYS A 614 0.38 8.43 -17.67
C LYS A 614 1.68 7.80 -17.20
N LYS A 615 2.68 7.79 -18.09
CA LYS A 615 4.03 7.33 -17.76
C LYS A 615 4.79 8.43 -17.04
N LEU A 616 5.26 8.13 -15.83
CA LEU A 616 6.24 8.96 -15.14
C LEU A 616 7.65 8.36 -15.27
N PRO A 617 8.71 9.18 -15.15
CA PRO A 617 10.07 8.67 -15.05
C PRO A 617 10.24 7.76 -13.83
N GLU A 618 11.00 6.67 -14.00
CA GLU A 618 11.36 5.82 -12.86
C GLU A 618 12.13 6.64 -11.82
N SER A 619 11.75 6.48 -10.55
CA SER A 619 12.37 7.19 -9.44
C SER A 619 13.77 6.66 -9.16
N ARG A 620 14.68 7.56 -8.76
CA ARG A 620 15.99 7.18 -8.19
C ARG A 620 15.78 6.30 -6.97
N ILE A 621 16.71 5.39 -6.71
CA ILE A 621 16.65 4.40 -5.62
C ILE A 621 16.47 5.08 -4.26
N CYS A 622 17.05 6.26 -4.06
CA CYS A 622 16.95 7.00 -2.80
C CYS A 622 15.51 7.36 -2.41
N TYR A 623 14.62 7.58 -3.38
CA TYR A 623 13.20 7.79 -3.09
C TYR A 623 12.50 6.53 -2.60
N LEU A 624 12.98 5.35 -3.02
CA LEU A 624 12.49 4.08 -2.52
C LEU A 624 13.12 3.74 -1.16
N GLU A 625 14.40 4.01 -0.95
CA GLU A 625 15.05 3.88 0.37
C GLU A 625 14.39 4.78 1.41
N GLY A 626 14.11 6.03 1.05
CA GLY A 626 13.39 6.96 1.92
C GLY A 626 11.96 6.49 2.21
N LEU A 627 11.30 5.83 1.25
CA LEU A 627 10.00 5.20 1.44
C LEU A 627 10.05 4.01 2.39
N TRP A 628 11.01 3.09 2.18
CA TRP A 628 11.22 1.90 3.01
C TRP A 628 11.66 2.24 4.42
N THR A 629 12.18 3.46 4.64
CA THR A 629 12.67 3.96 5.93
C THR A 629 11.94 5.21 6.41
N ASN A 630 10.70 5.42 5.97
CA ASN A 630 9.97 6.63 6.35
C ASN A 630 9.56 6.67 7.83
N ILE A 631 9.92 5.66 8.64
CA ILE A 631 9.85 5.74 10.11
C ILE A 631 10.65 6.91 10.69
N PHE A 632 11.71 7.35 10.00
CA PHE A 632 12.53 8.50 10.38
C PHE A 632 11.88 9.86 10.06
N THR A 633 10.76 9.88 9.32
CA THR A 633 10.07 11.14 8.98
C THR A 633 9.56 11.88 10.20
N ARG A 634 9.05 11.17 11.23
CA ARG A 634 8.61 11.78 12.49
C ARG A 634 9.76 12.50 13.20
N ASN A 635 10.91 11.87 13.33
CA ASN A 635 12.09 12.47 13.99
C ASN A 635 12.59 13.73 13.26
N LEU A 636 12.54 13.73 11.93
CA LEU A 636 12.89 14.90 11.13
C LEU A 636 11.85 16.02 11.28
N LEU A 637 10.57 15.66 11.39
CA LEU A 637 9.46 16.59 11.57
C LEU A 637 9.46 17.24 12.95
N ASP A 638 9.66 16.45 14.02
CA ASP A 638 9.74 16.96 15.40
C ASP A 638 10.85 18.01 15.49
N GLY A 639 12.04 17.71 14.97
CA GLY A 639 13.11 18.69 14.90
C GLY A 639 12.73 19.99 14.17
N LEU A 640 12.04 19.88 13.02
CA LEU A 640 11.62 21.05 12.23
C LEU A 640 10.57 21.92 12.94
N TYR A 641 9.68 21.33 13.75
CA TYR A 641 8.59 22.06 14.42
C TYR A 641 9.01 22.84 15.65
N TRP A 642 10.00 22.37 16.42
CA TRP A 642 10.36 22.96 17.72
C TRP A 642 11.38 24.11 17.64
N SER A 643 11.60 24.67 16.45
CA SER A 643 12.79 25.49 16.19
C SER A 643 12.48 26.84 15.54
N SER A 644 12.94 27.92 16.16
CA SER A 644 12.65 29.30 15.74
C SER A 644 13.57 29.81 14.61
N ASN A 645 14.73 29.19 14.43
CA ASN A 645 15.68 29.47 13.34
C ASN A 645 16.52 28.22 13.00
N SER A 646 17.23 28.25 11.88
CA SER A 646 18.01 27.10 11.41
C SER A 646 19.08 26.65 12.40
N ASN A 647 19.82 27.55 13.04
CA ASN A 647 20.93 27.13 13.90
C ASN A 647 20.45 26.49 15.20
N GLU A 648 19.40 27.05 15.81
CA GLU A 648 18.78 26.52 17.04
C GLU A 648 18.13 25.14 16.80
N PHE A 649 17.50 24.96 15.64
CA PHE A 649 17.03 23.64 15.19
C PHE A 649 18.15 22.61 15.17
N TRP A 650 19.24 22.94 14.49
CA TRP A 650 20.25 21.96 14.17
C TRP A 650 21.14 21.63 15.36
N GLU A 651 21.39 22.58 16.26
CA GLU A 651 22.01 22.30 17.56
C GLU A 651 21.14 21.37 18.40
N ARG A 652 19.82 21.56 18.42
CA ARG A 652 18.90 20.73 19.21
C ARG A 652 18.70 19.34 18.61
N TRP A 653 18.47 19.23 17.30
CA TRP A 653 18.38 17.94 16.61
C TRP A 653 19.70 17.16 16.68
N ALA A 654 20.86 17.82 16.49
CA ALA A 654 22.16 17.16 16.64
C ALA A 654 22.42 16.75 18.11
N LYS A 655 22.00 17.55 19.08
CA LYS A 655 22.12 17.24 20.52
C LYS A 655 21.18 16.12 20.96
N ASP A 656 19.94 16.09 20.50
CA ASP A 656 18.97 15.00 20.77
C ASP A 656 19.43 13.67 20.14
N MET A 657 20.17 13.74 19.04
CA MET A 657 20.84 12.59 18.41
C MET A 657 22.13 12.17 19.11
N VAL A 658 22.63 12.94 20.10
CA VAL A 658 23.89 12.74 20.84
C VAL A 658 23.66 12.42 22.33
N ASP A 659 22.80 13.14 23.06
CA ASP A 659 22.57 13.06 24.52
C ASP A 659 21.19 12.47 24.86
N ILE A 660 21.14 11.32 25.54
CA ILE A 660 19.87 10.69 26.04
C ILE A 660 19.84 10.62 27.59
N GLU A 661 20.80 11.19 28.32
CA GLU A 661 20.85 11.02 29.79
C GLU A 661 19.66 11.63 30.58
N LYS A 662 18.65 12.24 29.94
CA LYS A 662 17.60 12.97 30.68
C LYS A 662 16.14 12.66 30.41
N HIS A 663 15.74 11.79 29.46
CA HIS A 663 14.31 11.61 29.17
C HIS A 663 13.88 10.16 29.39
N SER A 664 13.06 9.96 30.43
CA SER A 664 12.47 8.69 30.83
C SER A 664 11.36 8.23 29.86
N PRO A 665 11.12 6.91 29.71
CA PRO A 665 10.33 6.35 28.60
C PRO A 665 8.81 6.36 28.78
N GLU A 666 8.28 6.98 29.84
CA GLU A 666 6.87 6.81 30.24
C GLU A 666 5.87 7.76 29.56
N GLU A 667 6.32 8.72 28.73
CA GLU A 667 5.45 9.78 28.17
C GLU A 667 5.26 9.74 26.64
N ASP A 668 5.52 8.62 25.96
CA ASP A 668 5.49 8.58 24.49
C ASP A 668 4.10 8.32 23.86
N THR A 669 3.06 8.89 24.47
CA THR A 669 1.73 9.09 23.85
C THR A 669 1.25 10.51 24.08
N THR A 670 1.95 11.47 23.48
CA THR A 670 1.46 12.85 23.34
C THR A 670 0.88 13.03 21.94
N ILE A 671 -0.43 13.30 21.87
CA ILE A 671 -1.07 13.85 20.67
C ILE A 671 -0.56 15.28 20.54
N ILE A 672 0.23 15.55 19.50
CA ILE A 672 0.79 16.89 19.26
C ILE A 672 -0.16 17.65 18.32
N GLU A 673 -0.75 18.73 18.81
CA GLU A 673 -1.38 19.76 17.97
C GLU A 673 -0.29 20.72 17.44
N PRO A 674 -0.35 21.15 16.17
CA PRO A 674 0.61 22.12 15.64
C PRO A 674 0.46 23.47 16.37
N PRO A 675 1.56 24.16 16.74
CA PRO A 675 1.49 25.45 17.42
C PRO A 675 0.86 26.52 16.52
N SER A 676 0.15 27.46 17.16
CA SER A 676 -0.64 28.53 16.52
C SER A 676 0.18 29.65 15.87
N CYS A 677 1.52 29.54 15.85
CA CYS A 677 2.43 30.54 15.32
C CYS A 677 3.74 29.86 14.85
N LEU A 678 4.00 29.85 13.55
CA LEU A 678 5.24 29.33 12.94
C LEU A 678 5.93 30.46 12.16
N SER A 679 7.04 31.00 12.67
CA SER A 679 7.85 32.02 11.97
C SER A 679 9.32 31.59 11.90
N GLY A 680 9.88 31.46 10.69
CA GLY A 680 11.30 31.15 10.44
C GLY A 680 11.64 30.81 8.97
N LYS A 681 12.90 31.04 8.54
CA LYS A 681 13.36 30.85 7.15
C LYS A 681 13.20 29.44 6.58
N LEU A 682 13.28 28.39 7.43
CA LEU A 682 13.09 26.99 6.98
C LEU A 682 11.62 26.65 6.71
N TYR A 683 10.71 27.22 7.52
CA TYR A 683 9.28 27.12 7.27
C TYR A 683 8.92 27.80 5.94
N GLU A 684 9.47 28.98 5.64
CA GLU A 684 9.26 29.65 4.35
C GLU A 684 9.73 28.81 3.15
N MET A 685 10.88 28.13 3.26
CA MET A 685 11.44 27.31 2.17
C MET A 685 10.65 26.03 1.86
N PHE A 686 10.00 25.44 2.86
CA PHE A 686 9.26 24.17 2.73
C PHE A 686 7.79 24.29 3.14
N GLN A 687 7.25 25.51 3.12
CA GLN A 687 5.88 25.80 3.50
C GLN A 687 4.91 24.92 2.70
N ASP A 688 5.16 24.76 1.41
CA ASP A 688 4.38 23.96 0.46
C ASP A 688 4.34 22.46 0.80
N ILE A 689 5.40 21.93 1.40
CA ILE A 689 5.51 20.54 1.85
C ILE A 689 4.85 20.37 3.21
N MET A 690 5.11 21.28 4.17
CA MET A 690 4.66 21.13 5.57
C MET A 690 3.20 21.53 5.79
N THR A 691 2.65 22.50 5.04
CA THR A 691 1.28 22.98 5.24
C THR A 691 0.19 22.10 4.61
N LYS A 692 0.56 21.09 3.82
CA LYS A 692 -0.41 20.39 2.94
C LYS A 692 -0.52 18.87 3.08
N ARG A 693 0.27 18.14 3.89
CA ARG A 693 0.39 16.69 3.67
C ARG A 693 0.58 15.82 4.92
N PRO A 694 0.07 14.57 4.90
CA PRO A 694 0.33 13.58 5.95
C PRO A 694 1.80 13.14 5.92
N LEU A 695 2.27 12.60 7.05
CA LEU A 695 3.60 11.99 7.21
C LEU A 695 3.85 10.77 6.31
N LEU A 696 2.79 10.22 5.71
CA LEU A 696 2.80 8.98 4.92
C LEU A 696 3.41 9.19 3.52
N GLY A 697 4.13 8.19 3.03
CA GLY A 697 4.63 8.17 1.65
C GLY A 697 3.49 7.92 0.67
N LYS A 698 3.02 8.97 -0.03
CA LYS A 698 1.98 8.84 -1.06
C LYS A 698 2.58 8.50 -2.42
N SER A 699 1.99 7.53 -3.11
CA SER A 699 2.33 7.19 -4.51
C SER A 699 1.07 6.94 -5.32
N HIS A 700 1.13 7.11 -6.64
CA HIS A 700 -0.01 6.79 -7.51
C HIS A 700 -0.37 5.30 -7.42
N ASN A 701 -1.66 5.00 -7.28
CA ASN A 701 -2.13 3.64 -7.11
C ASN A 701 -2.22 2.90 -8.45
N PHE A 702 -1.37 1.91 -8.66
CA PHE A 702 -1.39 1.10 -9.87
C PHE A 702 -2.62 0.18 -9.99
N LEU A 703 -3.34 -0.05 -8.89
CA LEU A 703 -4.62 -0.79 -8.88
C LEU A 703 -5.83 0.10 -9.14
N ARG A 704 -5.64 1.42 -9.33
CA ARG A 704 -6.74 2.38 -9.41
C ARG A 704 -7.76 1.99 -10.47
N GLY A 705 -9.02 1.97 -10.05
CA GLY A 705 -10.16 1.67 -10.88
C GLY A 705 -10.45 0.18 -11.06
N LEU A 706 -9.50 -0.74 -10.83
CA LEU A 706 -9.81 -2.17 -10.92
C LEU A 706 -10.97 -2.53 -9.97
N GLU A 707 -11.84 -3.43 -10.42
CA GLU A 707 -13.01 -3.86 -9.65
C GLU A 707 -12.78 -5.23 -9.04
N PHE A 708 -13.55 -5.60 -8.01
CA PHE A 708 -13.48 -6.95 -7.45
C PHE A 708 -14.36 -7.90 -8.26
N HIS A 709 -13.88 -9.12 -8.48
CA HIS A 709 -14.70 -10.19 -9.04
C HIS A 709 -15.80 -10.56 -8.01
N LYS A 710 -17.00 -10.93 -8.48
CA LYS A 710 -18.15 -11.29 -7.61
C LYS A 710 -17.83 -12.34 -6.53
N ASP A 711 -16.90 -13.24 -6.83
CA ASP A 711 -16.53 -14.35 -5.93
C ASP A 711 -15.21 -14.10 -5.17
N TYR A 712 -14.64 -12.89 -5.22
CA TYR A 712 -13.29 -12.61 -4.71
C TYR A 712 -13.10 -13.04 -3.25
N ALA A 713 -14.12 -12.86 -2.41
CA ALA A 713 -14.08 -13.16 -0.97
C ALA A 713 -13.93 -14.66 -0.67
N HIS A 714 -14.26 -15.53 -1.64
CA HIS A 714 -14.13 -16.99 -1.54
C HIS A 714 -12.88 -17.52 -2.26
N GLN A 715 -12.12 -16.66 -2.95
CA GLN A 715 -10.92 -17.08 -3.66
C GLN A 715 -9.82 -17.44 -2.67
N LYS A 716 -9.38 -18.70 -2.69
CA LYS A 716 -8.34 -19.22 -1.79
C LYS A 716 -7.12 -18.30 -1.72
N LYS A 717 -6.60 -17.88 -2.88
CA LYS A 717 -5.40 -17.03 -2.97
C LYS A 717 -5.60 -15.61 -2.42
N PHE A 718 -6.83 -15.09 -2.37
CA PHE A 718 -7.14 -13.83 -1.68
C PHE A 718 -7.28 -14.04 -0.18
N VAL A 719 -7.98 -15.12 0.22
CA VAL A 719 -8.24 -15.47 1.63
C VAL A 719 -6.95 -15.75 2.40
N GLU A 720 -5.94 -16.34 1.76
CA GLU A 720 -4.60 -16.56 2.33
C GLU A 720 -3.90 -15.27 2.77
N TRP A 721 -4.30 -14.13 2.21
CA TRP A 721 -3.76 -12.80 2.56
C TRP A 721 -4.81 -11.90 3.23
N LYS A 722 -5.95 -12.47 3.64
CA LYS A 722 -7.03 -11.74 4.31
C LYS A 722 -6.58 -11.38 5.73
N ASP A 723 -6.32 -10.11 5.96
CA ASP A 723 -5.75 -9.60 7.21
C ASP A 723 -6.78 -8.87 8.07
N THR A 724 -7.84 -8.30 7.46
CA THR A 724 -8.75 -7.40 8.16
C THR A 724 -10.21 -7.66 7.85
N VAL A 725 -11.10 -7.26 8.77
CA VAL A 725 -12.56 -7.32 8.54
C VAL A 725 -12.96 -6.51 7.31
N LEU A 726 -12.21 -5.45 7.00
CA LEU A 726 -12.40 -4.60 5.83
C LEU A 726 -12.23 -5.32 4.49
N ASP A 727 -11.50 -6.44 4.46
CA ASP A 727 -11.36 -7.28 3.26
C ASP A 727 -12.70 -7.88 2.78
N SER A 728 -13.73 -7.88 3.64
CA SER A 728 -15.10 -8.28 3.29
C SER A 728 -15.92 -7.14 2.67
N PHE A 729 -15.37 -5.93 2.58
CA PHE A 729 -16.04 -4.73 2.08
C PHE A 729 -15.26 -4.14 0.90
N PRO A 730 -15.56 -4.53 -0.35
CA PRO A 730 -14.76 -4.16 -1.52
C PRO A 730 -14.67 -2.63 -1.71
N ASN A 731 -15.73 -1.90 -1.33
CA ASN A 731 -15.80 -0.44 -1.43
C ASN A 731 -14.75 0.30 -0.57
N ASN A 732 -14.15 -0.39 0.41
CA ASN A 732 -13.13 0.17 1.30
C ASN A 732 -11.70 -0.26 0.94
N LEU A 733 -11.54 -1.10 -0.09
CA LEU A 733 -10.26 -1.68 -0.47
C LEU A 733 -9.45 -0.79 -1.41
N THR A 734 -8.22 -1.21 -1.66
CA THR A 734 -7.19 -0.40 -2.33
C THR A 734 -7.51 -0.03 -3.78
N PRO A 735 -8.14 -0.86 -4.62
CA PRO A 735 -8.44 -0.50 -6.01
C PRO A 735 -9.28 0.78 -6.20
N LEU A 736 -10.10 1.15 -5.22
CA LEU A 736 -10.90 2.39 -5.26
C LEU A 736 -10.17 3.65 -4.79
N GLN A 737 -8.96 3.50 -4.23
CA GLN A 737 -8.17 4.65 -3.77
C GLN A 737 -7.39 5.27 -4.91
N LYS A 738 -7.24 6.60 -4.88
CA LYS A 738 -6.40 7.32 -5.85
C LYS A 738 -4.91 7.08 -5.63
N TYR A 739 -4.50 6.97 -4.37
CA TYR A 739 -3.11 6.86 -3.95
C TYR A 739 -2.91 5.64 -3.05
N LEU A 740 -1.71 5.06 -3.11
CA LEU A 740 -1.18 4.18 -2.08
C LEU A 740 -0.57 5.06 -0.97
N CYS A 741 -0.72 4.63 0.28
CA CYS A 741 -0.07 5.25 1.42
C CYS A 741 0.91 4.23 2.00
N LEU A 742 2.18 4.37 1.64
CA LEU A 742 3.21 3.38 1.92
C LEU A 742 4.04 3.80 3.14
N ILE A 743 4.24 2.87 4.07
CA ILE A 743 4.99 3.06 5.31
C ILE A 743 5.97 1.92 5.57
N ASP A 744 7.06 2.25 6.27
CA ASP A 744 8.04 1.31 6.80
C ASP A 744 7.33 0.16 7.57
N VAL A 745 7.78 -1.07 7.35
CA VAL A 745 7.26 -2.26 8.03
C VAL A 745 7.47 -2.21 9.55
N GLY A 746 8.45 -1.43 10.02
CA GLY A 746 8.73 -1.18 11.44
C GLY A 746 7.56 -0.58 12.22
N TYR A 747 6.56 0.00 11.56
CA TYR A 747 5.30 0.45 12.17
C TYR A 747 4.35 -0.69 12.57
N PHE A 748 4.65 -1.95 12.20
CA PHE A 748 3.81 -3.11 12.48
C PHE A 748 4.61 -4.32 13.00
N ILE A 749 5.17 -5.13 12.10
CA ILE A 749 6.04 -6.26 12.42
C ILE A 749 7.35 -6.00 11.69
N ASN A 750 8.45 -5.90 12.43
CA ASN A 750 9.75 -5.59 11.88
C ASN A 750 10.35 -6.81 11.17
N THR A 751 9.73 -7.23 10.06
CA THR A 751 10.14 -8.39 9.26
C THR A 751 10.04 -8.07 7.78
N SER A 752 10.97 -8.59 6.99
CA SER A 752 10.92 -8.56 5.53
C SER A 752 10.39 -9.86 4.92
N GLY A 753 9.95 -10.80 5.77
CA GLY A 753 9.57 -12.16 5.37
C GLY A 753 8.30 -12.26 4.51
N ALA A 754 7.49 -11.21 4.41
CA ALA A 754 6.26 -11.23 3.62
C ALA A 754 6.46 -11.69 2.17
N ALA A 755 7.58 -11.30 1.55
CA ALA A 755 7.94 -11.78 0.23
C ALA A 755 8.25 -13.30 0.25
N LEU A 756 8.93 -13.81 1.28
CA LEU A 756 9.32 -15.22 1.39
C LEU A 756 8.14 -16.16 1.65
N PHE A 757 7.07 -15.64 2.27
CA PHE A 757 5.89 -16.43 2.62
C PHE A 757 4.98 -16.78 1.44
N ARG A 758 5.27 -16.28 0.24
CA ARG A 758 4.55 -16.67 -0.98
C ARG A 758 4.76 -18.16 -1.26
N PRO A 759 3.69 -18.97 -1.33
CA PRO A 759 3.80 -20.40 -1.64
C PRO A 759 4.57 -20.67 -2.94
N GLU A 760 4.46 -19.77 -3.92
CA GLU A 760 5.12 -19.91 -5.21
C GLU A 760 6.65 -19.81 -5.14
N ARG A 761 7.22 -19.19 -4.09
CA ARG A 761 8.69 -19.16 -3.88
C ARG A 761 9.21 -20.43 -3.20
N ASN A 762 8.34 -21.18 -2.51
CA ASN A 762 8.62 -22.46 -1.85
C ASN A 762 9.99 -22.46 -1.14
N VAL A 763 10.16 -21.52 -0.21
CA VAL A 763 11.40 -21.37 0.56
C VAL A 763 11.55 -22.56 1.52
N ASP A 764 12.69 -23.24 1.45
CA ASP A 764 12.99 -24.43 2.25
C ASP A 764 13.78 -24.07 3.53
N VAL A 765 14.62 -23.02 3.48
CA VAL A 765 15.42 -22.52 4.62
C VAL A 765 15.37 -20.99 4.67
N ILE A 766 15.15 -20.43 5.86
CA ILE A 766 15.25 -19.00 6.15
C ILE A 766 16.37 -18.76 7.16
N ILE A 767 17.42 -18.06 6.75
CA ILE A 767 18.42 -17.48 7.65
C ILE A 767 17.89 -16.11 8.09
N SER A 768 17.31 -16.05 9.29
CA SER A 768 16.69 -14.86 9.87
C SER A 768 17.74 -14.05 10.65
N LEU A 769 18.00 -12.83 10.23
CA LEU A 769 18.90 -11.88 10.88
C LEU A 769 18.05 -10.80 11.58
N ASP A 770 18.04 -10.80 12.91
CA ASP A 770 17.23 -9.88 13.72
C ASP A 770 18.11 -8.84 14.42
N TYR A 771 17.80 -7.57 14.17
CA TYR A 771 18.50 -6.42 14.71
C TYR A 771 17.69 -5.67 15.77
N GLY A 772 16.68 -6.28 16.38
CA GLY A 772 15.98 -5.74 17.54
C GLY A 772 16.93 -5.49 18.71
N LEU A 773 16.68 -4.41 19.48
CA LEU A 773 17.30 -4.19 20.79
C LEU A 773 16.29 -4.54 21.90
N GLY A 774 16.78 -5.04 23.02
CA GLY A 774 15.94 -5.47 24.14
C GLY A 774 15.42 -6.90 23.97
N ASN A 775 14.11 -7.09 23.81
CA ASN A 775 13.53 -8.43 23.59
C ASN A 775 13.90 -8.93 22.18
N VAL A 776 14.94 -9.76 22.12
CA VAL A 776 15.56 -10.24 20.88
C VAL A 776 14.71 -11.22 20.08
N PHE A 777 13.69 -11.85 20.68
CA PHE A 777 12.81 -12.81 19.99
C PHE A 777 11.46 -12.21 19.59
N LYS A 778 11.15 -10.99 20.04
CA LYS A 778 9.85 -10.33 19.81
C LYS A 778 9.43 -10.35 18.35
N GLN A 779 10.33 -10.05 17.41
CA GLN A 779 9.98 -9.97 15.99
C GLN A 779 9.74 -11.34 15.37
N LEU A 780 10.54 -12.33 15.75
CA LEU A 780 10.35 -13.72 15.33
C LEU A 780 9.01 -14.27 15.85
N GLU A 781 8.67 -14.04 17.12
CA GLU A 781 7.38 -14.44 17.69
C GLU A 781 6.20 -13.76 17.00
N MET A 782 6.30 -12.45 16.74
CA MET A 782 5.24 -11.72 16.03
C MET A 782 5.08 -12.24 14.60
N THR A 783 6.18 -12.59 13.93
CA THR A 783 6.15 -13.23 12.62
C THR A 783 5.45 -14.60 12.68
N TYR A 784 5.81 -15.45 13.64
CA TYR A 784 5.13 -16.74 13.84
C TYR A 784 3.64 -16.58 14.15
N LYS A 785 3.27 -15.66 15.05
CA LYS A 785 1.86 -15.35 15.38
C LYS A 785 1.10 -14.91 14.13
N TYR A 786 1.69 -14.04 13.31
CA TYR A 786 1.12 -13.61 12.03
C TYR A 786 0.93 -14.79 11.08
N CYS A 787 1.97 -15.59 10.83
CA CYS A 787 1.90 -16.76 9.95
C CYS A 787 0.84 -17.77 10.43
N LYS A 788 0.76 -18.02 11.74
CA LYS A 788 -0.24 -18.91 12.34
C LYS A 788 -1.67 -18.42 12.11
N ILE A 789 -1.93 -17.12 12.32
CA ILE A 789 -3.25 -16.51 12.07
C ILE A 789 -3.62 -16.60 10.58
N GLN A 790 -2.65 -16.34 9.69
CA GLN A 790 -2.82 -16.37 8.24
C GLN A 790 -2.77 -17.78 7.64
N LYS A 791 -2.52 -18.82 8.46
CA LYS A 791 -2.33 -20.23 8.03
C LYS A 791 -1.19 -20.40 7.00
N ILE A 792 -0.18 -19.56 7.10
CA ILE A 792 1.07 -19.66 6.35
C ILE A 792 1.97 -20.69 7.07
N PRO A 793 2.50 -21.72 6.39
CA PRO A 793 3.43 -22.67 6.98
C PRO A 793 4.68 -21.96 7.53
N PHE A 794 4.89 -22.06 8.84
CA PHE A 794 6.03 -21.48 9.55
C PHE A 794 6.29 -22.32 10.81
N PRO A 795 7.54 -22.62 11.17
CA PRO A 795 7.82 -23.47 12.31
C PRO A 795 7.38 -22.82 13.62
N LYS A 796 6.99 -23.64 14.60
CA LYS A 796 6.71 -23.16 15.94
C LYS A 796 7.96 -22.52 16.55
N VAL A 797 7.76 -21.36 17.17
CA VAL A 797 8.79 -20.65 17.91
C VAL A 797 8.51 -20.88 19.39
N GLU A 798 9.18 -21.88 19.95
CA GLU A 798 9.08 -22.28 21.36
C GLU A 798 10.47 -22.11 21.96
N LEU A 799 10.57 -21.33 23.04
CA LEU A 799 11.80 -21.02 23.77
C LEU A 799 11.63 -21.45 25.23
N SER A 800 12.69 -21.97 25.83
CA SER A 800 12.73 -22.21 27.27
C SER A 800 12.96 -20.91 28.05
N GLU A 801 12.55 -20.87 29.31
CA GLU A 801 12.80 -19.70 30.18
C GLU A 801 14.30 -19.36 30.31
N GLU A 802 15.18 -20.36 30.18
CA GLU A 802 16.62 -20.16 30.21
C GLU A 802 17.13 -19.47 28.95
N GLU A 803 16.62 -19.86 27.77
CA GLU A 803 16.97 -19.24 26.49
C GLU A 803 16.44 -17.80 26.39
N GLU A 804 15.28 -17.52 26.97
CA GLU A 804 14.75 -16.15 27.05
C GLU A 804 15.62 -15.25 27.96
N LYS A 805 16.11 -15.80 29.08
CA LYS A 805 16.98 -15.06 30.02
C LYS A 805 18.41 -14.90 29.48
N ASN A 806 18.93 -15.91 28.78
CA ASN A 806 20.31 -15.98 28.29
C ASN A 806 20.34 -16.32 26.79
N PRO A 807 19.98 -15.36 25.92
CA PRO A 807 19.88 -15.62 24.49
C PRO A 807 21.25 -15.91 23.87
N LYS A 808 21.28 -16.91 22.99
CA LYS A 808 22.45 -17.41 22.24
C LYS A 808 22.52 -16.82 20.84
N GLU A 809 23.67 -16.99 20.19
CA GLU A 809 23.91 -16.40 18.87
C GLU A 809 23.08 -17.03 17.75
N CYS A 810 22.61 -18.27 17.89
CA CYS A 810 21.91 -19.01 16.83
C CYS A 810 20.88 -19.99 17.39
N TYR A 811 19.71 -20.04 16.74
CA TYR A 811 18.63 -20.98 17.02
C TYR A 811 18.13 -21.62 15.73
N VAL A 812 17.74 -22.89 15.77
CA VAL A 812 17.16 -23.60 14.63
C VAL A 812 15.76 -24.07 14.97
N PHE A 813 14.76 -23.51 14.29
CA PHE A 813 13.36 -23.91 14.39
C PHE A 813 12.96 -24.71 13.17
N SER A 814 12.30 -25.85 13.37
CA SER A 814 11.77 -26.65 12.28
C SER A 814 10.50 -27.36 12.72
N ASP A 815 9.57 -27.57 11.78
CA ASP A 815 8.35 -28.33 12.04
C ASP A 815 8.44 -29.69 11.32
N PRO A 816 8.58 -30.82 12.04
CA PRO A 816 8.57 -32.14 11.43
C PRO A 816 7.17 -32.58 10.97
N GLU A 817 6.10 -31.99 11.51
CA GLU A 817 4.71 -32.35 11.21
C GLU A 817 4.20 -31.67 9.94
N ASP A 818 4.70 -30.45 9.64
CA ASP A 818 4.43 -29.74 8.39
C ASP A 818 5.70 -29.57 7.55
N PRO A 819 6.01 -30.50 6.61
CA PRO A 819 7.18 -30.40 5.76
C PRO A 819 7.15 -29.22 4.77
N ARG A 820 6.02 -28.49 4.67
CA ARG A 820 5.92 -27.25 3.90
C ARG A 820 6.49 -26.04 4.66
N ALA A 821 6.62 -26.15 5.99
CA ALA A 821 7.22 -25.08 6.79
C ALA A 821 8.74 -25.05 6.57
N PRO A 822 9.33 -23.86 6.36
CA PRO A 822 10.77 -23.73 6.21
C PRO A 822 11.51 -24.07 7.50
N ILE A 823 12.75 -24.52 7.38
CA ILE A 823 13.69 -24.50 8.52
C ILE A 823 14.11 -23.05 8.75
N VAL A 824 13.95 -22.53 9.95
CA VAL A 824 14.33 -21.15 10.30
C VAL A 824 15.57 -21.19 11.17
N ILE A 825 16.68 -20.66 10.65
CA ILE A 825 17.94 -20.46 11.36
C ILE A 825 17.99 -19.01 11.79
N HIS A 826 17.77 -18.74 13.07
CA HIS A 826 17.58 -17.40 13.60
C HIS A 826 18.83 -16.90 14.35
N PHE A 827 19.32 -15.73 13.94
CA PHE A 827 20.42 -15.00 14.54
C PHE A 827 19.89 -13.72 15.18
N PRO A 828 19.64 -13.74 16.50
CA PRO A 828 19.37 -12.51 17.24
C PRO A 828 20.66 -11.68 17.40
N LEU A 829 20.54 -10.36 17.46
CA LEU A 829 21.66 -9.47 17.75
C LEU A 829 22.01 -9.53 19.25
N VAL A 830 22.89 -10.47 19.61
CA VAL A 830 23.34 -10.71 20.99
C VAL A 830 24.86 -10.71 21.08
N ASN A 831 25.38 -10.29 22.24
CA ASN A 831 26.80 -10.37 22.58
C ASN A 831 27.02 -11.43 23.67
N ASP A 832 26.92 -12.70 23.30
CA ASP A 832 27.15 -13.82 24.23
C ASP A 832 28.63 -14.21 24.29
N THR A 833 29.11 -15.10 23.43
CA THR A 833 30.50 -15.59 23.50
C THR A 833 31.52 -14.61 22.91
N PHE A 834 31.12 -13.68 22.04
CA PHE A 834 32.02 -12.68 21.44
C PHE A 834 32.73 -11.76 22.45
N LYS A 835 32.13 -11.57 23.64
CA LYS A 835 32.75 -10.82 24.74
C LYS A 835 34.05 -11.47 25.23
N GLU A 836 34.17 -12.78 25.09
CA GLU A 836 35.33 -13.58 25.53
C GLU A 836 36.22 -14.03 24.37
N PHE A 837 35.66 -14.17 23.15
CA PHE A 837 36.34 -14.72 21.98
C PHE A 837 36.40 -13.69 20.85
N LYS A 838 37.56 -13.58 20.19
CA LYS A 838 37.71 -12.70 19.02
C LYS A 838 37.38 -13.40 17.71
N GLU A 839 37.59 -14.71 17.66
CA GLU A 839 37.27 -15.60 16.55
C GLU A 839 36.78 -16.94 17.12
N PRO A 840 36.05 -17.77 16.36
CA PRO A 840 35.57 -19.06 16.85
C PRO A 840 36.71 -19.90 17.45
N GLY A 841 36.59 -20.23 18.74
CA GLY A 841 37.61 -20.99 19.47
C GLY A 841 38.85 -20.19 19.92
N VAL A 842 38.98 -18.91 19.57
CA VAL A 842 40.14 -18.06 19.92
C VAL A 842 39.76 -17.04 21.00
N LYS A 843 40.20 -17.29 22.24
CA LYS A 843 39.98 -16.39 23.39
C LYS A 843 40.71 -15.06 23.21
N ARG A 844 40.10 -13.99 23.71
CA ARG A 844 40.69 -12.65 23.81
C ARG A 844 41.78 -12.64 24.90
N SER A 845 42.85 -11.90 24.64
CA SER A 845 43.80 -11.52 25.69
C SER A 845 43.21 -10.41 26.57
N HIS A 846 43.81 -10.17 27.75
CA HIS A 846 43.34 -9.11 28.66
C HIS A 846 43.33 -7.72 28.02
N SER A 847 44.25 -7.43 27.08
CA SER A 847 44.30 -6.17 26.34
C SER A 847 43.20 -6.03 25.26
N GLU A 848 42.63 -7.14 24.79
CA GLU A 848 41.62 -7.17 23.72
C GLU A 848 40.18 -7.25 24.25
N MET A 849 39.97 -7.28 25.57
CA MET A 849 38.66 -7.47 26.19
C MET A 849 37.69 -6.32 25.89
N GLU A 850 38.19 -5.08 25.79
CA GLU A 850 37.35 -3.90 25.50
C GLU A 850 36.70 -3.96 24.11
N GLU A 851 37.35 -4.59 23.13
CA GLU A 851 36.79 -4.79 21.79
C GLU A 851 35.60 -5.76 21.79
N GLY A 852 35.53 -6.67 22.75
CA GLY A 852 34.41 -7.60 22.95
C GLY A 852 33.22 -6.97 23.69
N LYS A 853 33.38 -5.77 24.27
CA LYS A 853 32.31 -5.06 24.99
C LYS A 853 31.45 -4.26 24.02
N VAL A 854 30.32 -4.86 23.62
CA VAL A 854 29.31 -4.25 22.76
C VAL A 854 28.06 -3.92 23.58
N ASN A 855 27.75 -2.63 23.74
CA ASN A 855 26.56 -2.18 24.47
C ASN A 855 25.29 -2.27 23.58
N LEU A 856 24.46 -3.29 23.83
CA LEU A 856 23.18 -3.51 23.15
C LEU A 856 21.97 -3.17 24.04
N GLU A 857 22.19 -2.51 25.19
CA GLU A 857 21.12 -2.16 26.13
C GLU A 857 20.32 -0.94 25.64
N ASN A 858 18.99 -1.05 25.60
CA ASN A 858 18.13 -0.24 24.74
C ASN A 858 18.28 1.30 24.89
N SER A 859 18.27 1.84 26.11
CA SER A 859 18.21 3.31 26.33
C SER A 859 19.55 4.04 26.20
N CYS A 860 20.69 3.35 26.40
CA CYS A 860 22.03 3.96 26.38
C CYS A 860 22.92 3.39 25.26
N SER A 861 22.39 2.52 24.39
CA SER A 861 23.17 1.92 23.32
C SER A 861 23.56 2.95 22.25
N PRO A 862 24.82 2.98 21.79
CA PRO A 862 25.23 3.79 20.63
C PRO A 862 24.56 3.32 19.34
N TYR A 863 23.89 2.16 19.34
CA TYR A 863 23.22 1.57 18.20
C TYR A 863 21.71 1.83 18.19
N TYR A 864 21.19 2.71 19.05
CA TYR A 864 19.74 3.01 19.10
C TYR A 864 19.21 3.50 17.74
N LEU A 865 17.91 3.29 17.46
CA LEU A 865 17.31 3.43 16.12
C LEU A 865 17.60 4.80 15.47
N VAL A 866 17.50 5.88 16.25
CA VAL A 866 17.65 7.25 15.74
C VAL A 866 19.12 7.66 15.55
N ARG A 867 20.09 6.87 16.01
CA ARG A 867 21.51 7.19 15.87
C ARG A 867 21.95 7.07 14.42
N LEU A 868 22.33 8.21 13.84
CA LEU A 868 22.80 8.32 12.45
C LEU A 868 24.33 8.47 12.34
N ILE A 869 25.08 8.45 13.44
CA ILE A 869 26.54 8.55 13.41
C ILE A 869 27.09 7.55 14.42
N TYR A 870 28.09 6.75 14.02
CA TYR A 870 28.84 5.90 14.94
C TYR A 870 30.29 6.39 15.08
N SER A 871 30.90 6.11 16.23
CA SER A 871 32.36 6.13 16.30
C SER A 871 32.93 4.98 15.46
N SER A 872 34.16 5.13 14.99
CA SER A 872 34.87 4.06 14.27
C SER A 872 34.91 2.76 15.09
N GLU A 873 35.12 2.88 16.41
CA GLU A 873 35.14 1.77 17.35
C GLU A 873 33.77 1.07 17.45
N ASN A 874 32.68 1.82 17.64
CA ASN A 874 31.33 1.25 17.75
C ASN A 874 30.93 0.55 16.43
N PHE A 875 31.29 1.12 15.29
CA PHE A 875 31.07 0.47 14.00
C PHE A 875 31.80 -0.88 13.91
N ASP A 876 33.10 -0.91 14.23
CA ASP A 876 33.90 -2.13 14.19
C ASP A 876 33.37 -3.19 15.17
N LYS A 877 32.99 -2.78 16.39
CA LYS A 877 32.40 -3.65 17.40
C LYS A 877 31.14 -4.35 16.90
N LEU A 878 30.19 -3.59 16.34
CA LEU A 878 28.92 -4.14 15.84
C LEU A 878 29.14 -5.08 14.64
N VAL A 879 29.99 -4.69 13.70
CA VAL A 879 30.28 -5.50 12.50
C VAL A 879 31.02 -6.78 12.87
N ASN A 880 32.02 -6.70 13.75
CA ASN A 880 32.78 -7.87 14.19
C ASN A 880 31.93 -8.82 15.02
N LEU A 881 31.05 -8.30 15.89
CA LEU A 881 30.07 -9.11 16.60
C LEU A 881 29.17 -9.88 15.62
N SER A 882 28.57 -9.15 14.68
CA SER A 882 27.64 -9.73 13.69
C SER A 882 28.34 -10.80 12.84
N LYS A 883 29.57 -10.53 12.41
CA LYS A 883 30.41 -11.47 11.67
C LYS A 883 30.74 -12.72 12.52
N TYR A 884 31.16 -12.52 13.76
CA TYR A 884 31.51 -13.60 14.68
C TYR A 884 30.33 -14.52 14.94
N ASN A 885 29.13 -14.00 15.22
CA ASN A 885 27.95 -14.80 15.55
C ASN A 885 27.62 -15.84 14.46
N ILE A 886 27.78 -15.48 13.19
CA ILE A 886 27.60 -16.40 12.06
C ILE A 886 28.74 -17.42 11.96
N LEU A 887 30.00 -16.95 12.04
CA LEU A 887 31.18 -17.82 11.94
C LEU A 887 31.24 -18.86 13.06
N ASN A 888 30.88 -18.46 14.29
CA ASN A 888 30.88 -19.32 15.46
C ASN A 888 29.82 -20.44 15.37
N ASN A 889 28.77 -20.23 14.59
CA ASN A 889 27.66 -21.18 14.42
C ASN A 889 27.65 -21.86 13.04
N ARG A 890 28.84 -21.98 12.42
CA ARG A 890 29.02 -22.64 11.12
C ARG A 890 28.38 -24.03 11.08
N ASP A 891 28.60 -24.86 12.09
CA ASP A 891 28.18 -26.25 12.03
C ASP A 891 26.65 -26.40 12.11
N LEU A 892 25.98 -25.59 12.94
CA LEU A 892 24.51 -25.53 12.99
C LEU A 892 23.90 -25.08 11.66
N LEU A 893 24.50 -24.05 11.03
CA LEU A 893 24.11 -23.59 9.70
C LEU A 893 24.20 -24.71 8.67
N LEU A 894 25.33 -25.41 8.62
CA LEU A 894 25.57 -26.50 7.67
C LEU A 894 24.62 -27.68 7.90
N GLN A 895 24.39 -28.07 9.15
CA GLN A 895 23.48 -29.16 9.51
C GLN A 895 22.03 -28.86 9.11
N ALA A 896 21.56 -27.64 9.34
CA ALA A 896 20.21 -27.22 8.96
C ALA A 896 20.04 -27.19 7.42
N ILE A 897 21.03 -26.69 6.69
CA ILE A 897 21.02 -26.68 5.21
C ILE A 897 21.08 -28.10 4.65
N GLN A 898 21.92 -28.96 5.23
CA GLN A 898 21.99 -30.38 4.86
C GLN A 898 20.65 -31.08 5.07
N SER A 899 19.99 -30.83 6.21
CA SER A 899 18.66 -31.35 6.50
C SER A 899 17.63 -30.94 5.43
N ALA A 900 17.71 -29.69 4.93
CA ALA A 900 16.85 -29.25 3.83
C ALA A 900 17.12 -30.01 2.54
N VAL A 901 18.39 -30.23 2.16
CA VAL A 901 18.75 -31.05 0.99
C VAL A 901 18.21 -32.48 1.13
N GLU A 902 18.32 -33.08 2.32
CA GLU A 902 17.80 -34.41 2.60
C GLU A 902 16.27 -34.49 2.50
N ARG A 903 15.54 -33.46 3.00
CA ARG A 903 14.08 -33.32 2.80
C ARG A 903 13.71 -33.28 1.31
N LYS A 904 14.46 -32.55 0.48
CA LYS A 904 14.19 -32.51 -0.98
C LYS A 904 14.44 -33.84 -1.68
N ARG A 905 15.43 -34.62 -1.24
CA ARG A 905 15.72 -35.95 -1.77
C ARG A 905 14.63 -36.97 -1.40
N SER A 906 14.19 -36.94 -0.15
CA SER A 906 13.20 -37.89 0.40
C SER A 906 11.75 -37.59 0.00
N GLY A 907 11.42 -36.34 -0.36
CA GLY A 907 10.10 -35.96 -0.89
C GLY A 907 9.66 -36.69 -2.18
N ARG A 908 10.53 -37.52 -2.78
CA ARG A 908 10.21 -38.37 -3.95
C ARG A 908 9.98 -39.84 -3.58
N THR A 909 10.39 -40.31 -2.40
CA THR A 909 10.29 -41.73 -1.98
C THR A 909 9.05 -42.04 -1.14
N GLY A 910 8.27 -41.04 -0.72
CA GLY A 910 7.00 -41.22 -0.02
C GLY A 910 5.82 -41.38 -0.97
N ASN A 911 5.18 -42.56 -0.96
CA ASN A 911 3.87 -42.80 -1.57
C ASN A 911 2.86 -41.73 -1.09
N LEU A 912 2.14 -41.12 -2.02
CA LEU A 912 0.86 -40.47 -1.73
C LEU A 912 -0.06 -41.50 -1.08
N PRO A 913 -0.56 -41.30 0.15
CA PRO A 913 -1.69 -42.07 0.62
C PRO A 913 -2.88 -41.68 -0.27
N SER A 914 -3.42 -42.65 -0.99
CA SER A 914 -4.75 -42.55 -1.55
C SER A 914 -5.73 -42.37 -0.37
N HIS A 915 -6.13 -41.13 -0.10
CA HIS A 915 -7.33 -40.88 0.69
C HIS A 915 -8.53 -41.38 -0.12
N SER A 916 -8.86 -42.65 0.13
CA SER A 916 -10.18 -43.21 -0.11
C SER A 916 -11.20 -42.46 0.76
N GLY A 917 -12.42 -42.38 0.23
CA GLY A 917 -13.44 -41.41 0.61
C GLY A 917 -13.82 -41.38 2.09
N ALA A 918 -14.20 -40.19 2.54
CA ALA A 918 -15.08 -39.99 3.67
C ALA A 918 -16.31 -39.25 3.17
N GLU A 919 -17.45 -39.89 3.35
CA GLU A 919 -18.79 -39.51 2.96
C GLU A 919 -19.18 -38.15 3.54
N TYR A 920 -19.86 -37.34 2.73
CA TYR A 920 -20.62 -36.17 3.18
C TYR A 920 -21.91 -36.65 3.86
N ALA A 921 -22.12 -36.20 5.09
CA ALA A 921 -23.43 -35.99 5.70
C ALA A 921 -23.56 -34.50 6.05
#